data_AF-T0RA34-F1
#
_entry.id   AF-T0RA34-F1
#
_cell.length_a   1.000
_cell.length_b   1.000
_cell.length_c   1.000
_cell.angle_alpha   90.00
_cell.angle_beta   90.00
_cell.angle_gamma   90.00
#
_symmetry.space_group_name_H-M   'P 1'
#
loop_
_entity.id
_entity.type
_entity.pdbx_description
1 polymer ?
#
loop_
_entity_poly.entity_id
_entity_poly.type
_entity_poly.pdbx_seq_one_letter_code
_entity_poly.pdbx_strand_id
1 'polypeptide(L)'
;MPAGTTYVVRSSRFSTSKPPVVQPATEPPAIAIPTLARLTKWQHFARFCFVIGCLWNAAAPLKAWFLSRYGFVPTTTTTIVNLNWDTVLNGKFLTQLYTNAGIPLSKPLTATRYLNVFTDFKILPRSIATWAGSYAGTETVYQMDLDGRPLRRSLDGAAEVAAFNAALPAFTTSGFNLWGAERIYSYVPPTTAFGSLQDVAEAVLCLKGMSLETFVNVQYKSSLNPLTSPSDAAAMAMWRTQLFPHLTSCLARRATLIASAATPAAGVVALAKELASTYNLSLANIAGTKQLFAPTTFLDGFIDISGQSSGAATYEISGRDLFATALGGSGYINSIFAPRETAWWCSIQYVDPATNAPNRTQCFERMAVSLPAFFVGKYIALNSGSRYIDNADVVPSTTIGNLQSYHYKHHDVQPLTSVHLATLGNRTTWAALIPEVIATVAQKPVDTSDAIEELCFVGDGCFAACLNETASGGTTYTYRRGGECVTTIDTVTVSLNELYVDLACLGLGTGTSHVRVTYINSAGIRSTRVASTAASPMAILACIVGGRIPNGDSFPSNFIDMVSRGTEVSLVVTSSNGSEAIMLNFIALISLLGYIFYLLWIVLYLVKTDAWIRRLPPTEHKMQLRFSMAKCNVSSVVWMIHRNSMRITGFLGLVAWHVGASDCHCNWNSSSDVRIDPIYGCSNDPTGHFRNFSEWIRLLSYAWVFFALVYMDLMPGIGSNLKGYATAVIMLSLLPLALWAYVIGELWRLRAQWSWLTWMHSQLFLILFWLAVCVTMRSRVTLPYMRLVDWCLYRIGMRKQSIDRKSPFRTLIGTHFWTPAALFRPEDIAYVPMSVLLKTKGIVLENIVDHTYFTYGVDTDLDDESRKPRTHPDWVLAQPEYYVCVAT
;
A
#
# COMPACT_ATOMS: atom_id res chain seq x y z
N MET A 1 48.88 50.77 -52.51
CA MET A 1 49.57 51.23 -53.74
C MET A 1 50.76 50.30 -53.96
N PRO A 2 51.14 49.90 -55.19
CA PRO A 2 50.66 50.29 -56.53
C PRO A 2 49.90 49.13 -57.22
N ALA A 3 48.88 49.33 -58.05
CA ALA A 3 48.80 49.94 -59.40
C ALA A 3 48.69 48.84 -60.49
N GLY A 4 47.48 48.65 -61.00
CA GLY A 4 47.03 49.36 -62.21
C GLY A 4 47.68 49.01 -63.56
N THR A 5 46.76 48.81 -64.52
CA THR A 5 46.74 49.39 -65.89
C THR A 5 47.55 48.68 -67.00
N THR A 6 46.87 47.95 -67.91
CA THR A 6 46.43 48.32 -69.30
C THR A 6 47.50 48.03 -70.37
N TYR A 7 47.19 47.47 -71.55
CA TYR A 7 46.59 48.08 -72.77
C TYR A 7 46.43 46.92 -73.81
N VAL A 8 45.34 46.67 -74.56
CA VAL A 8 44.61 47.40 -75.64
C VAL A 8 44.72 46.66 -77.00
N VAL A 9 43.53 46.27 -77.49
CA VAL A 9 42.96 46.43 -78.85
C VAL A 9 43.69 45.86 -80.07
N ARG A 10 42.94 45.06 -80.84
CA ARG A 10 42.82 45.29 -82.29
C ARG A 10 41.36 45.15 -82.75
N SER A 11 40.97 46.15 -83.53
CA SER A 11 39.63 46.52 -83.95
C SER A 11 39.27 46.01 -85.36
N SER A 12 37.98 46.21 -85.67
CA SER A 12 37.43 46.68 -86.97
C SER A 12 36.84 45.54 -87.85
N ARG A 13 35.68 45.66 -88.51
CA ARG A 13 34.95 46.88 -88.96
C ARG A 13 33.56 46.55 -89.58
N PHE A 14 32.69 47.58 -89.52
CA PHE A 14 31.51 47.97 -90.36
C PHE A 14 30.25 47.07 -90.47
N SER A 15 29.01 47.54 -90.64
CA SER A 15 28.22 48.76 -90.32
C SER A 15 26.82 48.64 -90.99
N THR A 16 25.85 49.42 -90.48
CA THR A 16 24.64 50.01 -91.09
C THR A 16 23.22 49.42 -90.85
N SER A 17 22.43 50.25 -90.15
CA SER A 17 21.07 50.76 -90.45
C SER A 17 19.79 49.94 -90.21
N LYS A 18 19.08 50.24 -89.11
CA LYS A 18 17.71 50.85 -89.01
C LYS A 18 17.08 50.55 -87.62
N PRO A 19 16.30 51.46 -87.01
CA PRO A 19 15.66 51.22 -85.73
C PRO A 19 14.32 50.46 -85.92
N PRO A 20 13.97 49.45 -85.12
CA PRO A 20 12.63 48.90 -85.15
C PRO A 20 11.70 49.71 -84.23
N VAL A 21 10.54 49.95 -84.80
CA VAL A 21 9.34 50.59 -84.26
C VAL A 21 8.88 49.91 -82.97
N VAL A 22 8.52 50.73 -81.98
CA VAL A 22 7.82 50.31 -80.76
C VAL A 22 6.39 49.88 -81.13
N GLN A 23 6.07 48.61 -80.91
CA GLN A 23 4.69 48.13 -80.82
C GLN A 23 4.31 47.94 -79.34
N PRO A 24 3.09 48.35 -78.91
CA PRO A 24 2.61 48.07 -77.57
C PRO A 24 2.25 46.58 -77.47
N ALA A 25 2.93 45.85 -76.59
CA ALA A 25 2.55 44.49 -76.22
C ALA A 25 1.33 44.55 -75.28
N THR A 26 0.14 44.39 -75.85
CA THR A 26 -1.09 44.06 -75.12
C THR A 26 -1.25 42.54 -75.07
N GLU A 27 -0.48 41.84 -74.24
CA GLU A 27 -0.82 40.49 -73.77
C GLU A 27 -0.30 40.32 -72.33
N PRO A 28 -1.09 39.73 -71.41
CA PRO A 28 -0.64 39.45 -70.05
C PRO A 28 0.49 38.41 -70.10
N PRO A 29 1.44 38.41 -69.14
CA PRO A 29 2.57 37.48 -69.16
C PRO A 29 2.08 36.06 -68.90
N ALA A 30 1.88 35.28 -69.98
CA ALA A 30 1.62 33.86 -69.90
C ALA A 30 2.84 33.15 -69.28
N ILE A 31 2.64 32.52 -68.12
CA ILE A 31 3.65 31.71 -67.45
C ILE A 31 4.16 30.63 -68.41
N ALA A 32 5.47 30.62 -68.70
CA ALA A 32 6.07 29.68 -69.66
C ALA A 32 5.72 28.21 -69.35
N ILE A 33 5.30 27.46 -70.38
CA ILE A 33 4.85 26.05 -70.35
C ILE A 33 5.75 25.08 -69.53
N PRO A 34 7.10 25.13 -69.57
CA PRO A 34 7.94 24.24 -68.75
C PRO A 34 7.85 24.51 -67.24
N THR A 35 7.51 25.74 -66.84
CA THR A 35 7.22 26.13 -65.45
C THR A 35 5.90 25.51 -64.98
N LEU A 36 4.90 25.42 -65.86
CA LEU A 36 3.57 24.84 -65.60
C LEU A 36 3.61 23.31 -65.39
N ALA A 37 4.43 22.58 -66.17
CA ALA A 37 4.62 21.13 -66.02
C ALA A 37 5.43 20.75 -64.75
N ARG A 38 6.36 21.61 -64.34
CA ARG A 38 7.10 21.45 -63.07
C ARG A 38 6.21 21.81 -61.87
N LEU A 39 5.36 22.83 -62.00
CA LEU A 39 4.34 23.23 -61.03
C LEU A 39 3.34 22.11 -60.74
N THR A 40 2.81 21.42 -61.76
CA THR A 40 1.81 20.35 -61.60
C THR A 40 2.35 19.12 -60.86
N LYS A 41 3.56 18.63 -61.18
CA LYS A 41 4.18 17.49 -60.47
C LYS A 41 4.46 17.79 -58.98
N TRP A 42 4.97 18.98 -58.67
CA TRP A 42 5.21 19.42 -57.30
C TRP A 42 3.92 19.73 -56.54
N GLN A 43 2.87 20.21 -57.22
CA GLN A 43 1.54 20.41 -56.65
C GLN A 43 0.88 19.09 -56.23
N HIS A 44 0.96 18.03 -57.03
CA HIS A 44 0.43 16.72 -56.65
C HIS A 44 1.14 16.13 -55.43
N PHE A 45 2.48 16.22 -55.38
CA PHE A 45 3.26 15.77 -54.24
C PHE A 45 2.96 16.59 -52.97
N ALA A 46 2.88 17.92 -53.09
CA ALA A 46 2.53 18.80 -51.97
C ALA A 46 1.10 18.55 -51.46
N ARG A 47 0.13 18.31 -52.35
CA ARG A 47 -1.24 17.94 -51.98
C ARG A 47 -1.30 16.59 -51.28
N PHE A 48 -0.57 15.59 -51.76
CA PHE A 48 -0.48 14.28 -51.11
C PHE A 48 0.12 14.38 -49.70
N CYS A 49 1.25 15.09 -49.55
CA CYS A 49 1.86 15.35 -48.24
C CYS A 49 0.94 16.14 -47.31
N PHE A 50 0.18 17.10 -47.86
CA PHE A 50 -0.81 17.89 -47.14
C PHE A 50 -1.96 17.01 -46.64
N VAL A 51 -2.55 16.16 -47.49
CA VAL A 51 -3.65 15.26 -47.12
C VAL A 51 -3.20 14.24 -46.06
N ILE A 52 -2.04 13.61 -46.24
CA ILE A 52 -1.48 12.71 -45.24
C ILE A 52 -1.17 13.45 -43.94
N GLY A 53 -0.63 14.67 -44.03
CA GLY A 53 -0.42 15.52 -42.86
C GLY A 53 -1.73 15.85 -42.13
N CYS A 54 -2.79 16.17 -42.86
CA CYS A 54 -4.11 16.43 -42.29
C CYS A 54 -4.70 15.18 -41.63
N LEU A 55 -4.64 14.01 -42.27
CA LEU A 55 -5.10 12.74 -41.70
C LEU A 55 -4.29 12.35 -40.45
N TRP A 56 -2.96 12.50 -40.52
CA TRP A 56 -2.07 12.28 -39.39
C TRP A 56 -2.46 13.17 -38.21
N ASN A 57 -2.67 14.47 -38.45
CA ASN A 57 -3.03 15.40 -37.38
C ASN A 57 -4.47 15.24 -36.90
N ALA A 58 -5.39 14.79 -37.76
CA ALA A 58 -6.75 14.45 -37.36
C ALA A 58 -6.78 13.24 -36.43
N ALA A 59 -5.84 12.31 -36.60
CA ALA A 59 -5.63 11.20 -35.68
C ALA A 59 -4.90 11.59 -34.38
N ALA A 60 -4.65 12.87 -34.08
CA ALA A 60 -3.90 13.30 -32.90
C ALA A 60 -4.37 12.68 -31.56
N PRO A 61 -5.68 12.60 -31.25
CA PRO A 61 -6.13 11.94 -30.02
C PRO A 61 -5.79 10.45 -29.98
N LEU A 62 -5.96 9.74 -31.10
CA LEU A 62 -5.65 8.30 -31.22
C LEU A 62 -4.14 8.05 -31.16
N LYS A 63 -3.34 8.91 -31.81
CA LYS A 63 -1.88 8.85 -31.76
C LYS A 63 -1.38 9.09 -30.36
N ALA A 64 -1.89 10.11 -29.67
CA ALA A 64 -1.54 10.33 -28.28
C ALA A 64 -1.87 9.06 -27.47
N TRP A 65 -3.10 8.54 -27.61
CA TRP A 65 -3.56 7.33 -26.92
C TRP A 65 -2.64 6.11 -27.09
N PHE A 66 -2.24 5.80 -28.34
CA PHE A 66 -1.37 4.66 -28.62
C PHE A 66 0.11 4.93 -28.32
N LEU A 67 0.58 6.17 -28.43
CA LEU A 67 2.01 6.52 -28.34
C LEU A 67 2.49 6.82 -26.92
N SER A 68 1.63 7.11 -25.95
CA SER A 68 2.05 7.38 -24.57
C SER A 68 1.64 6.31 -23.55
N ARG A 69 1.35 5.07 -23.98
CA ARG A 69 0.97 3.94 -23.12
C ARG A 69 -0.15 4.27 -22.11
N TYR A 70 -1.31 4.72 -22.59
CA TYR A 70 -2.46 4.99 -21.71
C TYR A 70 -3.01 3.71 -21.07
N GLY A 71 -3.08 3.68 -19.74
CA GLY A 71 -3.87 2.73 -18.96
C GLY A 71 -4.16 3.35 -17.59
N PHE A 72 -5.42 3.36 -17.15
CA PHE A 72 -5.72 3.70 -15.76
C PHE A 72 -5.14 2.62 -14.88
N VAL A 73 -4.05 2.94 -14.18
CA VAL A 73 -3.41 1.99 -13.26
C VAL A 73 -4.14 2.04 -11.92
N PRO A 74 -4.47 0.90 -11.30
CA PRO A 74 -5.03 0.87 -9.96
C PRO A 74 -4.06 1.52 -8.97
N THR A 75 -4.59 2.34 -8.07
CA THR A 75 -3.82 3.04 -7.04
C THR A 75 -3.43 2.13 -5.89
N THR A 76 -4.15 1.03 -5.71
CA THR A 76 -3.97 0.07 -4.62
C THR A 76 -4.00 -1.36 -5.16
N THR A 77 -3.18 -2.22 -4.56
CA THR A 77 -3.14 -3.67 -4.82
C THR A 77 -3.30 -4.39 -3.49
N THR A 78 -4.30 -5.27 -3.41
CA THR A 78 -4.52 -6.11 -2.23
C THR A 78 -4.16 -7.55 -2.56
N THR A 79 -3.27 -8.13 -1.76
CA THR A 79 -2.90 -9.54 -1.81
C THR A 79 -3.44 -10.21 -0.55
N ILE A 80 -4.09 -11.37 -0.71
CA ILE A 80 -4.61 -12.17 0.40
C ILE A 80 -3.88 -13.50 0.37
N VAL A 81 -3.23 -13.84 1.48
CA VAL A 81 -2.48 -15.10 1.64
C VAL A 81 -3.07 -15.86 2.81
N ASN A 82 -3.64 -17.04 2.54
CA ASN A 82 -4.11 -17.93 3.61
C ASN A 82 -2.91 -18.37 4.45
N LEU A 83 -3.00 -18.20 5.77
CA LEU A 83 -1.94 -18.60 6.69
C LEU A 83 -2.21 -20.01 7.19
N ASN A 84 -1.21 -20.87 7.13
CA ASN A 84 -1.15 -22.14 7.84
C ASN A 84 -0.26 -21.99 9.09
N TRP A 85 -0.27 -22.97 9.99
CA TRP A 85 0.59 -22.94 11.18
C TRP A 85 2.09 -22.89 10.84
N ASP A 86 2.48 -23.48 9.71
CA ASP A 86 3.84 -23.48 9.17
C ASP A 86 4.16 -22.30 8.25
N THR A 87 3.20 -21.40 7.98
CA THR A 87 3.47 -20.19 7.19
C THR A 87 4.43 -19.27 7.94
N VAL A 88 5.55 -18.94 7.30
CA VAL A 88 6.54 -18.01 7.86
C VAL A 88 6.18 -16.58 7.47
N LEU A 89 6.15 -15.68 8.45
CA LEU A 89 5.85 -14.25 8.29
C LEU A 89 7.14 -13.43 8.37
N ASN A 90 7.25 -12.38 7.55
CA ASN A 90 8.46 -11.53 7.48
C ASN A 90 8.76 -10.77 8.78
N GLY A 91 10.05 -10.54 9.03
CA GLY A 91 10.54 -9.95 10.28
C GLY A 91 10.16 -8.49 10.47
N LYS A 92 10.07 -7.69 9.39
CA LYS A 92 9.67 -6.28 9.44
C LYS A 92 8.22 -6.12 9.93
N PHE A 93 7.29 -6.91 9.37
CA PHE A 93 5.91 -6.96 9.83
C PHE A 93 5.82 -7.36 11.30
N LEU A 94 6.47 -8.47 11.69
CA LEU A 94 6.41 -8.98 13.05
C LEU A 94 7.01 -8.02 14.07
N THR A 95 8.15 -7.38 13.76
CA THR A 95 8.77 -6.40 14.65
C THR A 95 7.81 -5.26 14.99
N GLN A 96 7.13 -4.71 13.99
CA GLN A 96 6.17 -3.63 14.20
C GLN A 96 4.89 -4.13 14.88
N LEU A 97 4.39 -5.32 14.52
CA LEU A 97 3.23 -5.94 15.17
C LEU A 97 3.47 -6.14 16.67
N TYR A 98 4.63 -6.68 17.07
CA TYR A 98 4.99 -6.90 18.48
C TYR A 98 5.22 -5.57 19.22
N THR A 99 5.86 -4.60 18.57
CA THR A 99 6.08 -3.26 19.14
C THR A 99 4.75 -2.54 19.39
N ASN A 100 3.85 -2.53 18.40
CA ASN A 100 2.48 -2.01 18.53
C ASN A 100 1.74 -2.76 19.63
N ALA A 101 1.99 -4.07 19.74
CA ALA A 101 1.40 -4.87 20.77
C ALA A 101 2.01 -4.68 22.16
N GLY A 102 3.01 -3.80 22.30
CA GLY A 102 3.72 -3.56 23.56
C GLY A 102 4.55 -4.75 24.05
N ILE A 103 4.83 -5.76 23.22
CA ILE A 103 5.70 -6.87 23.60
C ILE A 103 7.15 -6.39 23.56
N PRO A 104 7.92 -6.48 24.66
CA PRO A 104 9.30 -6.01 24.67
C PRO A 104 10.18 -6.79 23.68
N LEU A 105 10.85 -6.07 22.79
CA LEU A 105 11.82 -6.61 21.84
C LEU A 105 13.23 -6.13 22.20
N SER A 106 14.19 -7.04 22.34
CA SER A 106 15.61 -6.68 22.51
C SER A 106 16.30 -6.35 21.19
N LYS A 107 15.75 -6.84 20.07
CA LYS A 107 16.20 -6.63 18.70
C LYS A 107 15.02 -6.82 17.73
N PRO A 108 15.11 -6.31 16.49
CA PRO A 108 14.15 -6.64 15.46
C PRO A 108 13.99 -8.15 15.31
N LEU A 109 12.74 -8.60 15.11
CA LEU A 109 12.41 -10.00 14.92
C LEU A 109 12.84 -10.47 13.53
N THR A 110 13.35 -11.69 13.47
CA THR A 110 13.54 -12.41 12.22
C THR A 110 12.21 -13.02 11.76
N ALA A 111 12.13 -13.43 10.50
CA ALA A 111 10.97 -14.15 10.02
C ALA A 111 10.75 -15.44 10.84
N THR A 112 9.50 -15.73 11.19
CA THR A 112 9.14 -16.91 12.00
C THR A 112 7.75 -17.44 11.63
N ARG A 113 7.43 -18.67 12.05
CA ARG A 113 6.14 -19.31 11.77
C ARG A 113 4.98 -18.61 12.46
N TYR A 114 3.83 -18.60 11.81
CA TYR A 114 2.60 -18.04 12.36
C TYR A 114 2.20 -18.71 13.68
N LEU A 115 2.46 -20.00 13.88
CA LEU A 115 2.22 -20.62 15.18
C LEU A 115 2.98 -19.91 16.32
N ASN A 116 4.26 -19.56 16.11
CA ASN A 116 5.04 -18.86 17.14
C ASN A 116 4.43 -17.48 17.43
N VAL A 117 4.01 -16.77 16.38
CA VAL A 117 3.36 -15.46 16.52
C VAL A 117 2.04 -15.59 17.28
N PHE A 118 1.23 -16.59 16.95
CA PHE A 118 -0.01 -16.88 17.66
C PHE A 118 0.25 -17.23 19.13
N THR A 119 1.21 -18.12 19.43
CA THR A 119 1.55 -18.49 20.81
C THR A 119 2.09 -17.32 21.61
N ASP A 120 2.93 -16.48 21.00
CA ASP A 120 3.53 -15.33 21.65
C ASP A 120 2.46 -14.33 22.09
N PHE A 121 1.48 -14.09 21.23
CA PHE A 121 0.27 -13.31 21.53
C PHE A 121 -0.71 -14.01 22.48
N LYS A 122 -0.35 -15.15 23.07
CA LYS A 122 -1.14 -15.89 24.05
C LYS A 122 -0.46 -16.13 25.38
N ILE A 123 0.87 -15.99 25.44
CA ILE A 123 1.63 -16.25 26.67
C ILE A 123 2.59 -15.12 27.06
N LEU A 124 3.05 -14.29 26.12
CA LEU A 124 4.08 -13.30 26.43
C LEU A 124 3.52 -12.04 27.09
N PRO A 125 4.26 -11.40 28.00
CA PRO A 125 3.82 -10.20 28.66
C PRO A 125 3.85 -8.99 27.71
N ARG A 126 2.85 -8.13 27.84
CA ARG A 126 2.69 -6.84 27.17
C ARG A 126 3.04 -5.70 28.12
N SER A 127 3.52 -4.60 27.55
CA SER A 127 3.79 -3.36 28.27
C SER A 127 2.53 -2.82 28.96
N ILE A 128 2.73 -2.31 30.17
CA ILE A 128 1.67 -1.68 30.97
C ILE A 128 0.98 -0.54 30.22
N ALA A 129 1.76 0.25 29.46
CA ALA A 129 1.24 1.39 28.73
C ALA A 129 0.19 0.95 27.70
N THR A 130 0.50 -0.10 26.93
CA THR A 130 -0.40 -0.63 25.91
C THR A 130 -1.57 -1.38 26.52
N TRP A 131 -1.33 -2.23 27.54
CA TRP A 131 -2.38 -3.01 28.19
C TRP A 131 -3.37 -2.15 28.98
N ALA A 132 -2.91 -1.42 30.00
CA ALA A 132 -3.80 -0.63 30.84
C ALA A 132 -4.45 0.52 30.05
N GLY A 133 -3.71 1.12 29.11
CA GLY A 133 -4.24 2.14 28.22
C GLY A 133 -5.40 1.64 27.35
N SER A 134 -5.46 0.34 27.02
CA SER A 134 -6.53 -0.23 26.21
C SER A 134 -7.91 -0.25 26.89
N TYR A 135 -7.97 -0.05 28.20
CA TYR A 135 -9.22 0.07 28.96
C TYR A 135 -9.89 1.45 28.81
N ALA A 136 -9.18 2.46 28.31
CA ALA A 136 -9.76 3.78 28.11
C ALA A 136 -10.85 3.76 27.03
N GLY A 137 -12.03 4.28 27.34
CA GLY A 137 -13.18 4.31 26.41
C GLY A 137 -13.85 2.96 26.19
N THR A 138 -13.65 1.99 27.09
CA THR A 138 -14.18 0.63 26.97
C THR A 138 -15.26 0.28 27.99
N GLU A 139 -15.83 1.29 28.65
CA GLU A 139 -16.84 1.15 29.71
C GLU A 139 -18.02 0.26 29.27
N THR A 140 -18.40 0.36 27.99
CA THR A 140 -19.52 -0.35 27.37
C THR A 140 -19.10 -1.56 26.54
N VAL A 141 -17.80 -1.76 26.31
CA VAL A 141 -17.28 -2.86 25.47
C VAL A 141 -17.30 -4.13 26.29
N TYR A 142 -18.20 -5.06 26.01
CA TYR A 142 -18.41 -6.23 26.88
C TYR A 142 -17.21 -7.17 26.99
N GLN A 143 -16.61 -7.55 25.87
CA GLN A 143 -15.41 -8.39 25.81
C GLN A 143 -14.19 -7.51 25.54
N MET A 144 -13.29 -7.47 26.51
CA MET A 144 -11.89 -7.18 26.22
C MET A 144 -11.13 -8.49 26.25
N ASP A 145 -9.95 -8.48 25.64
CA ASP A 145 -8.96 -9.54 25.58
C ASP A 145 -8.43 -9.88 26.99
N LEU A 146 -9.32 -10.37 27.84
CA LEU A 146 -9.16 -10.64 29.26
C LEU A 146 -8.92 -12.14 29.42
N ASP A 147 -7.84 -12.61 28.82
CA ASP A 147 -7.37 -13.98 28.92
C ASP A 147 -6.59 -14.13 30.25
N GLY A 148 -7.29 -13.95 31.38
CA GLY A 148 -6.75 -14.13 32.73
C GLY A 148 -6.95 -15.57 33.22
N ARG A 149 -6.14 -16.00 34.20
CA ARG A 149 -6.28 -17.34 34.82
C ARG A 149 -7.53 -17.37 35.72
N PRO A 150 -7.98 -18.55 36.22
CA PRO A 150 -9.14 -18.66 37.12
C PRO A 150 -8.84 -18.10 38.52
N LEU A 151 -7.72 -17.41 38.68
CA LEU A 151 -7.15 -17.03 39.96
C LEU A 151 -8.11 -16.09 40.68
N ARG A 152 -8.73 -16.60 41.73
CA ARG A 152 -9.68 -15.82 42.54
C ARG A 152 -8.93 -14.98 43.57
N ARG A 153 -9.05 -13.65 43.43
CA ARG A 153 -8.58 -12.66 44.40
C ARG A 153 -9.34 -11.34 44.23
N SER A 154 -9.81 -10.75 45.34
CA SER A 154 -10.28 -9.36 45.41
C SER A 154 -9.10 -8.39 45.60
N LEU A 155 -9.35 -7.07 45.55
CA LEU A 155 -8.29 -6.11 45.88
C LEU A 155 -7.80 -6.30 47.32
N ASP A 156 -8.71 -6.55 48.27
CA ASP A 156 -8.36 -6.97 49.64
C ASP A 156 -8.43 -8.49 49.81
N GLY A 157 -7.41 -9.16 49.24
CA GLY A 157 -7.33 -10.62 49.29
C GLY A 157 -7.26 -11.20 50.72
N ALA A 158 -6.72 -10.44 51.69
CA ALA A 158 -6.66 -10.90 53.08
C ALA A 158 -8.05 -10.93 53.73
N ALA A 159 -8.85 -9.89 53.52
CA ALA A 159 -10.23 -9.86 53.98
C ALA A 159 -11.09 -10.92 53.29
N GLU A 160 -10.93 -11.14 51.98
CA GLU A 160 -11.68 -12.18 51.27
C GLU A 160 -11.35 -13.59 51.78
N VAL A 161 -10.05 -13.88 52.03
CA VAL A 161 -9.63 -15.16 52.62
C VAL A 161 -10.18 -15.33 54.04
N ALA A 162 -10.15 -14.30 54.87
CA ALA A 162 -10.70 -14.35 56.22
C ALA A 162 -12.21 -14.62 56.21
N ALA A 163 -12.96 -13.91 55.36
CA ALA A 163 -14.40 -14.10 55.19
C ALA A 163 -14.75 -15.49 54.62
N PHE A 164 -13.96 -15.99 53.67
CA PHE A 164 -14.12 -17.35 53.14
C PHE A 164 -13.91 -18.41 54.24
N ASN A 165 -12.83 -18.30 55.00
CA ASN A 165 -12.51 -19.24 56.08
C ASN A 165 -13.57 -19.23 57.18
N ALA A 166 -14.19 -18.08 57.46
CA ALA A 166 -15.30 -17.98 58.40
C ALA A 166 -16.59 -18.66 57.89
N ALA A 167 -16.83 -18.64 56.57
CA ALA A 167 -18.00 -19.26 55.95
C ALA A 167 -17.85 -20.77 55.69
N LEU A 168 -16.61 -21.26 55.52
CA LEU A 168 -16.30 -22.65 55.15
C LEU A 168 -16.89 -23.72 56.09
N PRO A 169 -16.89 -23.57 57.44
CA PRO A 169 -17.35 -24.60 58.37
C PRO A 169 -18.77 -25.12 58.07
N ALA A 170 -19.66 -24.25 57.57
CA ALA A 170 -21.05 -24.58 57.25
C ALA A 170 -21.19 -25.68 56.17
N PHE A 171 -20.14 -25.94 55.38
CA PHE A 171 -20.17 -26.86 54.25
C PHE A 171 -19.33 -28.13 54.46
N THR A 172 -18.54 -28.19 55.54
CA THR A 172 -17.55 -29.26 55.78
C THR A 172 -18.12 -30.67 55.83
N THR A 173 -19.39 -30.81 56.23
CA THR A 173 -20.07 -32.12 56.32
C THR A 173 -20.98 -32.37 55.11
N SER A 174 -21.80 -31.39 54.73
CA SER A 174 -22.84 -31.57 53.71
C SER A 174 -22.38 -31.37 52.27
N GLY A 175 -21.24 -30.71 52.05
CA GLY A 175 -20.91 -30.10 50.76
C GLY A 175 -21.78 -28.87 50.47
N PHE A 176 -21.56 -28.27 49.30
CA PHE A 176 -22.36 -27.15 48.79
C PHE A 176 -23.43 -27.65 47.82
N ASN A 177 -24.70 -27.25 48.00
CA ASN A 177 -25.78 -27.63 47.09
C ASN A 177 -25.86 -26.65 45.91
N LEU A 178 -25.63 -27.15 44.70
CA LEU A 178 -25.63 -26.40 43.45
C LEU A 178 -26.68 -27.00 42.48
N TRP A 179 -27.15 -26.22 41.51
CA TRP A 179 -28.03 -26.63 40.38
C TRP A 179 -28.92 -27.86 40.61
N GLY A 180 -30.06 -27.65 41.29
CA GLY A 180 -30.95 -28.72 41.75
C GLY A 180 -30.39 -29.47 42.96
N ALA A 181 -30.06 -30.74 42.74
CA ALA A 181 -29.63 -31.70 43.77
C ALA A 181 -28.11 -31.99 43.74
N GLU A 182 -27.35 -31.24 42.95
CA GLU A 182 -25.91 -31.44 42.81
C GLU A 182 -25.20 -31.02 44.11
N ARG A 183 -24.35 -31.90 44.66
CA ARG A 183 -23.56 -31.60 45.85
C ARG A 183 -22.08 -31.54 45.51
N ILE A 184 -21.48 -30.39 45.76
CA ILE A 184 -20.08 -30.11 45.48
C ILE A 184 -19.25 -30.29 46.75
N TYR A 185 -18.25 -31.16 46.65
CA TYR A 185 -17.30 -31.44 47.72
C TYR A 185 -15.89 -30.91 47.43
N SER A 186 -15.67 -30.29 46.27
CA SER A 186 -14.38 -29.68 45.91
C SER A 186 -14.47 -28.16 45.95
N TYR A 187 -13.41 -27.48 46.38
CA TYR A 187 -13.33 -26.03 46.34
C TYR A 187 -11.90 -25.54 46.10
N VAL A 188 -11.78 -24.31 45.57
CA VAL A 188 -10.51 -23.59 45.49
C VAL A 188 -10.65 -22.27 46.26
N PRO A 189 -9.96 -22.11 47.41
CA PRO A 189 -10.07 -20.89 48.20
C PRO A 189 -9.48 -19.70 47.44
N PRO A 190 -9.91 -18.46 47.77
CA PRO A 190 -9.22 -17.25 47.32
C PRO A 190 -7.75 -17.26 47.79
N THR A 191 -6.88 -16.56 47.05
CA THR A 191 -5.44 -16.48 47.38
C THR A 191 -5.00 -15.07 47.75
N THR A 192 -4.02 -14.95 48.65
CA THR A 192 -3.31 -13.70 48.97
C THR A 192 -2.00 -13.55 48.20
N ALA A 193 -1.49 -14.62 47.59
CA ALA A 193 -0.15 -14.65 47.00
C ALA A 193 -0.20 -14.82 45.48
N PHE A 194 0.72 -14.12 44.80
CA PHE A 194 0.98 -14.11 43.35
C PHE A 194 -0.27 -13.86 42.49
N GLY A 195 -0.33 -12.71 41.82
CA GLY A 195 -1.44 -12.40 40.90
C GLY A 195 -1.18 -11.13 40.10
N SER A 196 -1.71 -11.09 38.90
CA SER A 196 -1.74 -9.87 38.09
C SER A 196 -3.01 -9.08 38.34
N LEU A 197 -3.01 -7.79 37.99
CA LEU A 197 -4.22 -6.99 38.03
C LEU A 197 -5.34 -7.55 37.14
N GLN A 198 -5.05 -8.21 36.00
CA GLN A 198 -6.12 -8.79 35.18
C GLN A 198 -6.77 -10.02 35.82
N ASP A 199 -6.09 -10.66 36.78
CA ASP A 199 -6.65 -11.77 37.53
C ASP A 199 -7.60 -11.31 38.64
N VAL A 200 -7.65 -10.01 38.97
CA VAL A 200 -8.51 -9.46 40.03
C VAL A 200 -9.74 -8.82 39.40
N ALA A 201 -10.90 -9.48 39.53
CA ALA A 201 -12.15 -9.03 38.92
C ALA A 201 -12.51 -7.59 39.29
N GLU A 202 -12.34 -7.21 40.56
CA GLU A 202 -12.58 -5.85 41.05
C GLU A 202 -11.67 -4.81 40.39
N ALA A 203 -10.39 -5.14 40.21
CA ALA A 203 -9.41 -4.28 39.54
C ALA A 203 -9.77 -4.08 38.06
N VAL A 204 -10.15 -5.17 37.37
CA VAL A 204 -10.55 -5.13 35.97
C VAL A 204 -11.82 -4.29 35.78
N LEU A 205 -12.83 -4.48 36.61
CA LEU A 205 -14.06 -3.68 36.58
C LEU A 205 -13.75 -2.20 36.81
N CYS A 206 -12.85 -1.91 37.77
CA CYS A 206 -12.41 -0.55 38.02
C CYS A 206 -11.67 0.06 36.82
N LEU A 207 -10.63 -0.60 36.28
CA LEU A 207 -9.85 -0.11 35.14
C LEU A 207 -10.74 0.16 33.91
N LYS A 208 -11.75 -0.70 33.70
CA LYS A 208 -12.74 -0.56 32.64
C LYS A 208 -13.72 0.60 32.86
N GLY A 209 -13.95 1.01 34.10
CA GLY A 209 -14.99 1.97 34.44
C GLY A 209 -16.39 1.33 34.49
N MET A 210 -16.48 0.04 34.79
CA MET A 210 -17.73 -0.72 34.77
C MET A 210 -18.29 -0.91 36.19
N SER A 211 -19.54 -0.50 36.41
CA SER A 211 -20.24 -0.74 37.69
C SER A 211 -20.78 -2.18 37.78
N LEU A 212 -21.11 -2.64 38.98
CA LEU A 212 -21.70 -3.97 39.19
C LEU A 212 -23.08 -4.12 38.55
N GLU A 213 -23.86 -3.03 38.54
CA GLU A 213 -25.19 -2.99 37.93
C GLU A 213 -25.12 -3.27 36.43
N THR A 214 -24.06 -2.80 35.77
CA THR A 214 -23.76 -3.16 34.38
C THR A 214 -23.22 -4.58 34.31
N PHE A 215 -22.20 -4.89 35.11
CA PHE A 215 -21.47 -6.16 35.08
C PHE A 215 -22.37 -7.40 35.16
N VAL A 216 -23.36 -7.41 36.04
CA VAL A 216 -24.23 -8.58 36.27
C VAL A 216 -24.98 -9.04 35.01
N ASN A 217 -25.19 -8.12 34.06
CA ASN A 217 -25.89 -8.35 32.80
C ASN A 217 -24.96 -8.31 31.57
N VAL A 218 -23.64 -8.29 31.75
CA VAL A 218 -22.66 -8.32 30.65
C VAL A 218 -22.66 -9.68 29.98
N GLN A 219 -22.63 -9.70 28.64
CA GLN A 219 -22.61 -10.86 27.75
C GLN A 219 -23.85 -11.77 27.80
N TYR A 220 -24.38 -12.07 28.99
CA TYR A 220 -25.66 -12.75 29.16
C TYR A 220 -26.49 -12.05 30.24
N LYS A 221 -27.75 -11.78 29.94
CA LYS A 221 -28.66 -11.10 30.86
C LYS A 221 -29.02 -12.04 32.02
N SER A 222 -28.83 -11.58 33.25
CA SER A 222 -29.33 -12.25 34.45
C SER A 222 -30.82 -11.93 34.68
N SER A 223 -31.46 -12.56 35.66
CA SER A 223 -32.83 -12.20 36.06
C SER A 223 -32.88 -10.95 36.98
N LEU A 224 -31.74 -10.28 37.19
CA LEU A 224 -31.59 -9.06 37.99
C LEU A 224 -31.66 -7.82 37.08
N ASN A 225 -32.50 -6.86 37.46
CA ASN A 225 -32.64 -5.56 36.79
C ASN A 225 -32.34 -4.41 37.75
N PRO A 226 -31.08 -4.25 38.21
CA PRO A 226 -30.74 -3.33 39.29
C PRO A 226 -30.92 -1.84 38.94
N LEU A 227 -31.03 -1.49 37.66
CA LEU A 227 -31.27 -0.10 37.23
C LEU A 227 -32.75 0.31 37.33
N THR A 228 -33.67 -0.65 37.40
CA THR A 228 -35.12 -0.39 37.40
C THR A 228 -35.84 -0.98 38.61
N SER A 229 -35.24 -1.95 39.31
CA SER A 229 -35.82 -2.63 40.47
C SER A 229 -35.06 -2.26 41.75
N PRO A 230 -35.71 -1.61 42.75
CA PRO A 230 -35.08 -1.28 44.02
C PRO A 230 -34.58 -2.49 44.82
N SER A 231 -35.28 -3.62 44.74
CA SER A 231 -34.85 -4.86 45.42
C SER A 231 -33.59 -5.44 44.80
N ASP A 232 -33.46 -5.37 43.47
CA ASP A 232 -32.25 -5.83 42.78
C ASP A 232 -31.09 -4.87 43.00
N ALA A 233 -31.35 -3.56 43.10
CA ALA A 233 -30.35 -2.57 43.49
C ALA A 233 -29.80 -2.86 44.90
N ALA A 234 -30.68 -3.20 45.85
CA ALA A 234 -30.27 -3.60 47.20
C ALA A 234 -29.44 -4.89 47.20
N ALA A 235 -29.82 -5.87 46.36
CA ALA A 235 -29.04 -7.10 46.18
C ALA A 235 -27.64 -6.82 45.60
N MET A 236 -27.51 -5.91 44.62
CA MET A 236 -26.21 -5.48 44.09
C MET A 236 -25.38 -4.71 45.12
N ALA A 237 -26.01 -3.88 45.96
CA ALA A 237 -25.34 -3.22 47.06
C ALA A 237 -24.76 -4.24 48.05
N MET A 238 -25.52 -5.29 48.40
CA MET A 238 -25.02 -6.37 49.25
C MET A 238 -23.88 -7.16 48.59
N TRP A 239 -23.99 -7.47 47.30
CA TRP A 239 -22.90 -8.16 46.60
C TRP A 239 -21.62 -7.32 46.57
N ARG A 240 -21.76 -6.01 46.35
CA ARG A 240 -20.67 -5.04 46.41
C ARG A 240 -19.97 -5.06 47.76
N THR A 241 -20.72 -4.96 48.87
CA THR A 241 -20.12 -4.91 50.21
C THR A 241 -19.39 -6.21 50.57
N GLN A 242 -19.87 -7.35 50.07
CA GLN A 242 -19.27 -8.65 50.38
C GLN A 242 -18.05 -9.00 49.53
N LEU A 243 -18.04 -8.66 48.23
CA LEU A 243 -17.01 -9.15 47.29
C LEU A 243 -16.27 -8.04 46.52
N PHE A 244 -16.82 -6.83 46.42
CA PHE A 244 -16.22 -5.71 45.67
C PHE A 244 -16.22 -4.41 46.49
N PRO A 245 -15.67 -4.41 47.72
CA PRO A 245 -15.79 -3.29 48.66
C PRO A 245 -15.07 -2.01 48.20
N HIS A 246 -14.06 -2.11 47.35
CA HIS A 246 -13.24 -1.00 46.85
C HIS A 246 -13.66 -0.50 45.47
N LEU A 247 -14.56 -1.19 44.77
CA LEU A 247 -14.93 -0.82 43.40
C LEU A 247 -15.45 0.62 43.29
N THR A 248 -16.32 1.07 44.20
CA THR A 248 -16.90 2.42 44.14
C THR A 248 -15.84 3.51 44.29
N SER A 249 -14.95 3.38 45.30
CA SER A 249 -13.87 4.35 45.50
C SER A 249 -12.86 4.32 44.35
N CYS A 250 -12.58 3.13 43.82
CA CYS A 250 -11.71 2.94 42.68
C CYS A 250 -12.27 3.59 41.39
N LEU A 251 -13.58 3.43 41.12
CA LEU A 251 -14.25 4.08 39.98
C LEU A 251 -14.23 5.61 40.10
N ALA A 252 -14.42 6.15 41.32
CA ALA A 252 -14.28 7.58 41.57
C ALA A 252 -12.83 8.05 41.31
N ARG A 253 -11.84 7.30 41.81
CA ARG A 253 -10.42 7.58 41.59
C ARG A 253 -10.05 7.54 40.11
N ARG A 254 -10.59 6.59 39.34
CA ARG A 254 -10.45 6.51 37.88
C ARG A 254 -10.91 7.80 37.21
N ALA A 255 -12.11 8.28 37.55
CA ALA A 255 -12.67 9.50 36.97
C ALA A 255 -11.76 10.71 37.21
N THR A 256 -11.21 10.85 38.43
CA THR A 256 -10.25 11.91 38.78
C THR A 256 -8.96 11.82 37.97
N LEU A 257 -8.39 10.61 37.82
CA LEU A 257 -7.13 10.39 37.09
C LEU A 257 -7.30 10.64 35.59
N ILE A 258 -8.43 10.23 35.00
CA ILE A 258 -8.73 10.52 33.59
C ILE A 258 -8.90 12.02 33.37
N ALA A 259 -9.61 12.72 34.26
CA ALA A 259 -9.86 14.15 34.13
C ALA A 259 -8.58 15.01 34.28
N SER A 260 -7.56 14.51 34.98
CA SER A 260 -6.29 15.23 35.22
C SER A 260 -5.15 14.84 34.28
N ALA A 261 -5.29 13.78 33.50
CA ALA A 261 -4.25 13.29 32.60
C ALA A 261 -4.29 13.95 31.22
N ALA A 262 -3.13 13.99 30.53
CA ALA A 262 -3.03 14.52 29.16
C ALA A 262 -3.85 13.71 28.15
N THR A 263 -4.04 12.41 28.40
CA THR A 263 -4.94 11.53 27.63
C THR A 263 -5.68 10.59 28.58
N PRO A 264 -6.90 10.14 28.24
CA PRO A 264 -7.63 9.16 29.06
C PRO A 264 -6.82 7.88 29.32
N ALA A 265 -6.07 7.40 28.31
CA ALA A 265 -5.19 6.24 28.43
C ALA A 265 -4.10 6.44 29.49
N ALA A 266 -3.48 7.61 29.54
CA ALA A 266 -2.48 7.92 30.57
C ALA A 266 -3.08 7.91 31.99
N GLY A 267 -4.32 8.38 32.14
CA GLY A 267 -5.05 8.32 33.42
C GLY A 267 -5.31 6.88 33.88
N VAL A 268 -5.71 5.99 32.97
CA VAL A 268 -5.93 4.57 33.31
C VAL A 268 -4.62 3.84 33.59
N VAL A 269 -3.54 4.16 32.88
CA VAL A 269 -2.20 3.62 33.16
C VAL A 269 -1.72 4.04 34.56
N ALA A 270 -1.96 5.28 34.97
CA ALA A 270 -1.65 5.75 36.31
C ALA A 270 -2.45 4.97 37.38
N LEU A 271 -3.75 4.76 37.14
CA LEU A 271 -4.60 3.97 38.02
C LEU A 271 -4.10 2.52 38.15
N ALA A 272 -3.72 1.87 37.05
CA ALA A 272 -3.18 0.51 37.09
C ALA A 272 -1.92 0.44 37.98
N LYS A 273 -1.00 1.39 37.84
CA LYS A 273 0.20 1.46 38.70
C LYS A 273 -0.15 1.68 40.18
N GLU A 274 -1.12 2.57 40.45
CA GLU A 274 -1.60 2.84 41.82
C GLU A 274 -2.17 1.56 42.45
N LEU A 275 -3.07 0.85 41.74
CA LEU A 275 -3.66 -0.40 42.21
C LEU A 275 -2.62 -1.50 42.42
N ALA A 276 -1.71 -1.69 41.46
CA ALA A 276 -0.63 -2.67 41.58
C ALA A 276 0.22 -2.45 42.84
N SER A 277 0.60 -1.19 43.09
CA SER A 277 1.39 -0.83 44.27
C SER A 277 0.61 -0.96 45.58
N THR A 278 -0.66 -0.53 45.59
CA THR A 278 -1.49 -0.51 46.80
C THR A 278 -1.81 -1.90 47.29
N TYR A 279 -2.07 -2.82 46.36
CA TYR A 279 -2.56 -4.16 46.66
C TYR A 279 -1.53 -5.27 46.45
N ASN A 280 -0.26 -4.91 46.22
CA ASN A 280 0.84 -5.83 45.94
C ASN A 280 0.48 -6.84 44.83
N LEU A 281 0.09 -6.29 43.68
CA LEU A 281 -0.27 -7.04 42.48
C LEU A 281 0.74 -6.75 41.37
N SER A 282 0.99 -7.76 40.53
CA SER A 282 1.83 -7.55 39.36
C SER A 282 1.08 -6.82 38.25
N LEU A 283 1.84 -6.08 37.45
CA LEU A 283 1.36 -5.37 36.27
C LEU A 283 1.50 -6.19 34.98
N ALA A 284 1.74 -7.49 35.11
CA ALA A 284 2.00 -8.38 34.00
C ALA A 284 0.68 -8.79 33.33
N ASN A 285 0.45 -8.27 32.13
CA ASN A 285 -0.63 -8.74 31.27
C ASN A 285 -0.10 -9.50 30.08
N ILE A 286 -0.76 -10.58 29.70
CA ILE A 286 -0.39 -11.37 28.54
C ILE A 286 -0.91 -10.66 27.27
N ALA A 287 -0.10 -10.63 26.22
CA ALA A 287 -0.55 -10.21 24.90
C ALA A 287 -1.78 -11.04 24.51
N GLY A 288 -2.69 -10.46 23.73
CA GLY A 288 -3.96 -11.10 23.44
C GLY A 288 -4.36 -10.97 21.98
N THR A 289 -5.43 -11.69 21.64
CA THR A 289 -5.97 -11.87 20.30
C THR A 289 -6.18 -10.56 19.57
N LYS A 290 -6.81 -9.56 20.19
CA LYS A 290 -7.21 -8.33 19.49
C LYS A 290 -6.02 -7.61 18.84
N GLN A 291 -4.85 -7.67 19.48
CA GLN A 291 -3.66 -7.00 18.93
C GLN A 291 -2.90 -7.85 17.92
N LEU A 292 -3.11 -9.17 17.89
CA LEU A 292 -2.61 -10.02 16.81
C LEU A 292 -3.23 -9.62 15.46
N PHE A 293 -4.51 -9.23 15.48
CA PHE A 293 -5.27 -8.78 14.31
C PHE A 293 -5.19 -7.26 14.07
N ALA A 294 -4.33 -6.53 14.79
CA ALA A 294 -4.21 -5.08 14.59
C ALA A 294 -3.50 -4.76 13.26
N PRO A 295 -4.05 -3.85 12.43
CA PRO A 295 -3.41 -3.49 11.17
C PRO A 295 -2.10 -2.75 11.42
N THR A 296 -1.09 -3.10 10.64
CA THR A 296 0.25 -2.51 10.70
C THR A 296 0.57 -1.87 9.37
N THR A 297 0.73 -0.54 9.36
CA THR A 297 0.98 0.21 8.12
C THR A 297 2.43 0.70 8.06
N PHE A 298 3.10 0.37 6.97
CA PHE A 298 4.42 0.90 6.61
C PHE A 298 4.25 2.05 5.62
N LEU A 299 5.01 3.11 5.82
CA LEU A 299 5.00 4.31 5.00
C LEU A 299 6.41 4.53 4.43
N ASP A 300 6.70 3.91 3.29
CA ASP A 300 8.00 3.97 2.62
C ASP A 300 7.84 4.62 1.24
N GLY A 301 8.63 5.64 0.91
CA GLY A 301 8.58 6.28 -0.41
C GLY A 301 8.86 7.78 -0.39
N PHE A 302 8.57 8.46 -1.49
CA PHE A 302 8.66 9.91 -1.60
C PHE A 302 7.48 10.60 -0.90
N ILE A 303 7.59 11.90 -0.59
CA ILE A 303 6.50 12.69 -0.03
C ILE A 303 5.47 12.97 -1.13
N ASP A 304 4.27 12.45 -0.94
CA ASP A 304 3.13 12.60 -1.82
C ASP A 304 2.49 14.00 -1.68
N ILE A 305 1.57 14.34 -2.59
CA ILE A 305 0.79 15.59 -2.62
C ILE A 305 0.00 15.78 -1.31
N SER A 306 -0.34 14.69 -0.63
CA SER A 306 -0.99 14.70 0.70
C SER A 306 -0.07 15.16 1.84
N GLY A 307 1.25 15.25 1.60
CA GLY A 307 2.26 15.50 2.62
C GLY A 307 2.71 14.26 3.40
N GLN A 308 2.19 13.07 3.07
CA GLN A 308 2.62 11.79 3.65
C GLN A 308 3.50 10.99 2.68
N SER A 309 4.23 9.99 3.16
CA SER A 309 4.96 9.07 2.27
C SER A 309 3.99 8.37 1.32
N SER A 310 4.40 8.28 0.05
CA SER A 310 3.62 7.74 -1.07
C SER A 310 3.34 6.25 -0.99
N GLY A 311 4.35 5.43 -0.65
CA GLY A 311 4.16 4.01 -0.51
C GLY A 311 3.53 3.69 0.85
N ALA A 312 2.29 3.20 0.84
CA ALA A 312 1.65 2.65 2.03
C ALA A 312 1.49 1.14 1.86
N ALA A 313 1.97 0.34 2.81
CA ALA A 313 1.71 -1.09 2.86
C ALA A 313 1.11 -1.44 4.22
N THR A 314 -0.18 -1.78 4.22
CA THR A 314 -0.92 -2.20 5.39
C THR A 314 -1.00 -3.72 5.42
N TYR A 315 -0.46 -4.30 6.48
CA TYR A 315 -0.52 -5.71 6.81
C TYR A 315 -1.57 -5.91 7.89
N GLU A 316 -2.52 -6.81 7.66
CA GLU A 316 -3.52 -7.18 8.63
C GLU A 316 -3.71 -8.69 8.58
N ILE A 317 -3.52 -9.36 9.72
CA ILE A 317 -4.01 -10.73 9.88
C ILE A 317 -5.51 -10.59 10.07
N SER A 318 -6.30 -11.32 9.29
CA SER A 318 -7.76 -11.30 9.31
C SER A 318 -8.28 -12.72 9.39
N GLY A 319 -9.25 -12.96 10.26
CA GLY A 319 -9.91 -14.26 10.40
C GLY A 319 -10.57 -14.41 11.76
N ARG A 320 -10.83 -15.66 12.13
CA ARG A 320 -11.62 -15.97 13.32
C ARG A 320 -10.78 -15.94 14.58
N ASP A 321 -11.33 -15.37 15.65
CA ASP A 321 -10.77 -15.55 16.99
C ASP A 321 -10.98 -17.02 17.44
N LEU A 322 -9.91 -17.81 17.34
CA LEU A 322 -9.90 -19.21 17.74
C LEU A 322 -10.18 -19.40 19.23
N PHE A 323 -9.84 -18.42 20.08
CA PHE A 323 -10.08 -18.49 21.51
C PHE A 323 -11.58 -18.37 21.82
N ALA A 324 -12.24 -17.35 21.25
CA ALA A 324 -13.69 -17.18 21.35
C ALA A 324 -14.46 -18.41 20.83
N THR A 325 -13.91 -19.04 19.79
CA THR A 325 -14.50 -20.18 19.08
C THR A 325 -14.28 -21.50 19.80
N ALA A 326 -13.10 -21.72 20.38
CA ALA A 326 -12.80 -22.91 21.18
C ALA A 326 -13.57 -22.90 22.50
N LEU A 327 -13.74 -21.73 23.13
CA LEU A 327 -14.33 -21.61 24.45
C LEU A 327 -15.84 -21.30 24.47
N GLY A 328 -16.48 -21.08 23.31
CA GLY A 328 -17.93 -20.90 23.24
C GLY A 328 -18.48 -19.83 24.19
N GLY A 329 -17.75 -18.73 24.37
CA GLY A 329 -18.17 -17.57 25.17
C GLY A 329 -18.26 -17.76 26.70
N SER A 330 -18.09 -18.97 27.24
CA SER A 330 -18.17 -19.19 28.70
C SER A 330 -17.42 -20.44 29.19
N GLY A 331 -16.62 -21.07 28.34
CA GLY A 331 -16.06 -22.38 28.62
C GLY A 331 -14.93 -22.38 29.66
N TYR A 332 -14.01 -21.42 29.57
CA TYR A 332 -12.98 -21.30 30.58
C TYR A 332 -13.46 -20.39 31.71
N ILE A 333 -13.56 -20.94 32.92
CA ILE A 333 -13.96 -20.17 34.11
C ILE A 333 -12.78 -19.29 34.53
N ASN A 334 -12.75 -18.04 34.06
CA ASN A 334 -11.75 -17.06 34.49
C ASN A 334 -12.17 -16.33 35.79
N SER A 335 -11.29 -15.46 36.28
CA SER A 335 -11.49 -14.66 37.49
C SER A 335 -12.77 -13.81 37.50
N ILE A 336 -13.32 -13.45 36.34
CA ILE A 336 -14.52 -12.61 36.20
C ILE A 336 -15.79 -13.47 36.09
N PHE A 337 -15.72 -14.64 35.44
CA PHE A 337 -16.88 -15.52 35.33
C PHE A 337 -17.23 -16.21 36.65
N ALA A 338 -16.23 -16.63 37.44
CA ALA A 338 -16.46 -17.29 38.73
C ALA A 338 -17.37 -16.47 39.69
N PRO A 339 -17.10 -15.18 39.98
CA PRO A 339 -17.98 -14.37 40.84
C PRO A 339 -19.33 -14.09 40.18
N ARG A 340 -19.41 -13.98 38.86
CA ARG A 340 -20.68 -13.72 38.15
C ARG A 340 -21.66 -14.90 38.22
N GLU A 341 -21.16 -16.14 38.22
CA GLU A 341 -22.00 -17.33 38.42
C GLU A 341 -22.76 -17.27 39.76
N THR A 342 -22.19 -16.64 40.79
CA THR A 342 -22.89 -16.40 42.07
C THR A 342 -24.14 -15.55 41.88
N ALA A 343 -24.08 -14.49 41.06
CA ALA A 343 -25.25 -13.67 40.79
C ALA A 343 -26.33 -14.45 40.03
N TRP A 344 -25.95 -15.35 39.13
CA TRP A 344 -26.88 -16.23 38.43
C TRP A 344 -27.55 -17.21 39.38
N TRP A 345 -26.77 -17.89 40.21
CA TRP A 345 -27.31 -18.83 41.18
C TRP A 345 -28.24 -18.14 42.19
N CYS A 346 -27.83 -16.99 42.73
CA CYS A 346 -28.66 -16.21 43.65
C CYS A 346 -29.95 -15.70 43.03
N SER A 347 -29.98 -15.51 41.71
CA SER A 347 -31.14 -14.95 41.01
C SER A 347 -32.07 -16.01 40.41
N ILE A 348 -31.59 -17.24 40.22
CA ILE A 348 -32.32 -18.35 39.61
C ILE A 348 -32.73 -19.41 40.64
N GLN A 349 -31.84 -19.78 41.56
CA GLN A 349 -31.99 -21.00 42.36
C GLN A 349 -32.10 -20.75 43.86
N TYR A 350 -31.49 -19.68 44.39
CA TYR A 350 -31.55 -19.45 45.83
C TYR A 350 -32.99 -19.24 46.32
N VAL A 351 -33.34 -19.99 47.36
CA VAL A 351 -34.58 -19.84 48.12
C VAL A 351 -34.17 -19.69 49.59
N ASP A 352 -34.71 -18.69 50.27
CA ASP A 352 -34.47 -18.49 51.69
C ASP A 352 -35.04 -19.68 52.49
N PRO A 353 -34.22 -20.42 53.24
CA PRO A 353 -34.67 -21.59 53.99
C PRO A 353 -35.68 -21.24 55.09
N ALA A 354 -35.71 -19.99 55.57
CA ALA A 354 -36.66 -19.57 56.60
C ALA A 354 -38.05 -19.27 56.04
N THR A 355 -38.13 -18.72 54.82
CA THR A 355 -39.38 -18.22 54.23
C THR A 355 -39.85 -19.06 53.02
N ASN A 356 -39.02 -19.96 52.52
CA ASN A 356 -39.23 -20.74 51.30
C ASN A 356 -39.55 -19.86 50.06
N ALA A 357 -39.05 -18.62 50.03
CA ALA A 357 -39.23 -17.67 48.94
C ALA A 357 -37.88 -17.16 48.41
N PRO A 358 -37.80 -16.68 47.14
CA PRO A 358 -36.58 -16.09 46.61
C PRO A 358 -36.17 -14.82 47.39
N ASN A 359 -34.93 -14.78 47.90
CA ASN A 359 -34.38 -13.59 48.55
C ASN A 359 -32.94 -13.34 48.09
N ARG A 360 -32.80 -12.52 47.05
CA ARG A 360 -31.52 -12.24 46.37
C ARG A 360 -30.51 -11.53 47.27
N THR A 361 -30.96 -10.58 48.10
CA THR A 361 -30.10 -9.84 49.02
C THR A 361 -29.51 -10.76 50.08
N GLN A 362 -30.34 -11.59 50.72
CA GLN A 362 -29.88 -12.56 51.70
C GLN A 362 -28.98 -13.64 51.07
N CYS A 363 -29.22 -14.00 49.80
CA CYS A 363 -28.31 -14.87 49.08
C CYS A 363 -26.89 -14.29 49.00
N PHE A 364 -26.76 -13.03 48.53
CA PHE A 364 -25.44 -12.40 48.43
C PHE A 364 -24.79 -12.21 49.80
N GLU A 365 -25.58 -11.86 50.83
CA GLU A 365 -25.09 -11.76 52.20
C GLU A 365 -24.43 -13.06 52.68
N ARG A 366 -25.01 -14.22 52.36
CA ARG A 366 -24.53 -15.52 52.86
C ARG A 366 -23.53 -16.22 51.94
N MET A 367 -23.67 -16.06 50.63
CA MET A 367 -23.04 -16.92 49.64
C MET A 367 -22.01 -16.20 48.75
N ALA A 368 -21.97 -14.86 48.73
CA ALA A 368 -21.10 -14.12 47.80
C ALA A 368 -19.62 -14.50 47.92
N VAL A 369 -19.15 -14.79 49.14
CA VAL A 369 -17.73 -15.10 49.40
C VAL A 369 -17.42 -16.59 49.22
N SER A 370 -18.31 -17.51 49.59
CA SER A 370 -18.05 -18.96 49.52
C SER A 370 -18.32 -19.54 48.13
N LEU A 371 -19.42 -19.15 47.49
CA LEU A 371 -19.92 -19.81 46.28
C LEU A 371 -18.97 -19.79 45.08
N PRO A 372 -18.25 -18.68 44.75
CA PRO A 372 -17.31 -18.72 43.62
C PRO A 372 -16.21 -19.77 43.79
N ALA A 373 -15.78 -20.08 45.02
CA ALA A 373 -14.75 -21.11 45.29
C ALA A 373 -15.26 -22.53 45.01
N PHE A 374 -16.55 -22.78 45.31
CA PHE A 374 -17.21 -24.04 44.99
C PHE A 374 -17.55 -24.16 43.50
N PHE A 375 -17.84 -23.06 42.80
CA PHE A 375 -17.96 -23.08 41.34
C PHE A 375 -16.65 -23.51 40.67
N VAL A 376 -15.54 -22.90 41.07
CA VAL A 376 -14.21 -23.30 40.58
C VAL A 376 -13.93 -24.76 40.96
N GLY A 377 -14.22 -25.17 42.20
CA GLY A 377 -14.09 -26.56 42.63
C GLY A 377 -14.91 -27.57 41.84
N LYS A 378 -16.15 -27.24 41.48
CA LYS A 378 -17.01 -28.06 40.61
C LYS A 378 -16.32 -28.36 39.28
N TYR A 379 -15.85 -27.31 38.59
CA TYR A 379 -15.29 -27.44 37.25
C TYR A 379 -13.86 -28.01 37.20
N ILE A 380 -13.26 -28.34 38.37
CA ILE A 380 -12.05 -29.18 38.48
C ILE A 380 -12.39 -30.67 38.43
N ALA A 381 -13.60 -31.05 38.85
CA ALA A 381 -14.03 -32.44 39.00
C ALA A 381 -15.14 -32.85 38.02
N LEU A 382 -15.79 -31.89 37.36
CA LEU A 382 -16.83 -32.13 36.38
C LEU A 382 -16.57 -31.32 35.10
N ASN A 383 -16.36 -32.04 34.00
CA ASN A 383 -16.32 -31.47 32.66
C ASN A 383 -17.75 -31.22 32.14
N SER A 384 -18.19 -29.96 32.10
CA SER A 384 -19.55 -29.58 31.68
C SER A 384 -19.58 -29.06 30.24
N GLY A 385 -18.95 -29.79 29.32
CA GLY A 385 -18.86 -29.43 27.91
C GLY A 385 -17.86 -28.28 27.69
N SER A 386 -18.35 -27.07 27.44
CA SER A 386 -17.45 -25.93 27.32
C SER A 386 -16.87 -25.54 28.67
N ARG A 387 -17.60 -25.71 29.79
CA ARG A 387 -17.22 -25.23 31.14
C ARG A 387 -16.28 -26.18 31.87
N TYR A 388 -15.03 -25.76 32.09
CA TYR A 388 -14.02 -26.52 32.80
C TYR A 388 -12.92 -25.63 33.41
N ILE A 389 -12.10 -26.23 34.29
CA ILE A 389 -10.78 -25.74 34.71
C ILE A 389 -9.74 -26.78 34.33
N ASP A 390 -8.58 -26.31 33.87
CA ASP A 390 -7.44 -27.18 33.61
C ASP A 390 -6.88 -27.71 34.92
N ASN A 391 -6.83 -29.02 35.07
CA ASN A 391 -6.30 -29.62 36.29
C ASN A 391 -4.81 -29.29 36.49
N ALA A 392 -4.09 -28.93 35.42
CA ALA A 392 -2.70 -28.45 35.47
C ALA A 392 -2.54 -27.09 36.18
N ASP A 393 -3.60 -26.28 36.27
CA ASP A 393 -3.60 -24.96 36.93
C ASP A 393 -3.74 -25.06 38.47
N VAL A 394 -4.06 -26.23 39.00
CA VAL A 394 -4.34 -26.44 40.42
C VAL A 394 -3.63 -27.66 40.97
N VAL A 395 -3.39 -27.67 42.28
CA VAL A 395 -2.78 -28.80 42.99
C VAL A 395 -3.68 -29.20 44.15
N PRO A 396 -3.97 -30.50 44.35
CA PRO A 396 -4.72 -30.96 45.51
C PRO A 396 -4.04 -30.53 46.82
N SER A 397 -4.85 -30.13 47.79
CA SER A 397 -4.42 -29.75 49.15
C SER A 397 -5.08 -30.66 50.20
N THR A 398 -5.04 -30.25 51.46
CA THR A 398 -5.62 -30.97 52.59
C THR A 398 -7.15 -31.06 52.46
N THR A 399 -7.68 -32.23 52.82
CA THR A 399 -9.12 -32.48 52.95
C THR A 399 -9.59 -31.98 54.31
N ILE A 400 -10.72 -31.27 54.36
CA ILE A 400 -11.35 -30.79 55.60
C ILE A 400 -12.76 -31.37 55.69
N GLY A 401 -12.97 -32.31 56.62
CA GLY A 401 -14.22 -33.08 56.67
C GLY A 401 -14.42 -33.85 55.36
N ASN A 402 -15.54 -33.63 54.68
CA ASN A 402 -15.82 -34.21 53.37
C ASN A 402 -15.35 -33.32 52.19
N LEU A 403 -14.72 -32.18 52.45
CA LEU A 403 -14.32 -31.23 51.42
C LEU A 403 -12.87 -31.41 50.97
N GLN A 404 -12.65 -31.54 49.67
CA GLN A 404 -11.34 -31.52 49.03
C GLN A 404 -10.95 -30.08 48.63
N SER A 405 -9.85 -29.58 49.20
CA SER A 405 -9.28 -28.29 48.83
C SER A 405 -8.27 -28.43 47.68
N TYR A 406 -8.13 -27.38 46.88
CA TYR A 406 -7.07 -27.25 45.87
C TYR A 406 -6.41 -25.88 45.99
N HIS A 407 -5.17 -25.75 45.54
CA HIS A 407 -4.45 -24.48 45.47
C HIS A 407 -4.07 -24.14 44.03
N TYR A 408 -4.08 -22.85 43.69
CA TYR A 408 -3.61 -22.39 42.39
C TYR A 408 -2.09 -22.63 42.25
N LYS A 409 -1.68 -23.16 41.10
CA LYS A 409 -0.27 -23.32 40.75
C LYS A 409 0.26 -22.04 40.12
N HIS A 410 1.40 -21.54 40.57
CA HIS A 410 2.08 -20.43 39.89
C HIS A 410 2.70 -20.92 38.57
N HIS A 411 2.59 -20.11 37.52
CA HIS A 411 3.25 -20.36 36.24
C HIS A 411 4.13 -19.15 35.91
N ASP A 412 5.41 -19.41 35.73
CA ASP A 412 6.36 -18.38 35.31
C ASP A 412 6.20 -18.14 33.80
N VAL A 413 6.05 -16.87 33.43
CA VAL A 413 6.02 -16.47 32.01
C VAL A 413 7.43 -16.07 31.61
N GLN A 414 7.98 -16.77 30.63
CA GLN A 414 9.32 -16.49 30.13
C GLN A 414 9.34 -15.29 29.16
N PRO A 415 10.40 -14.45 29.17
CA PRO A 415 10.55 -13.37 28.21
C PRO A 415 10.87 -13.91 26.82
N LEU A 416 10.48 -13.19 25.77
CA LEU A 416 10.73 -13.59 24.38
C LEU A 416 12.22 -13.89 24.08
N THR A 417 13.13 -13.19 24.76
CA THR A 417 14.58 -13.37 24.59
C THR A 417 15.12 -14.71 25.08
N SER A 418 14.35 -15.42 25.91
CA SER A 418 14.70 -16.75 26.42
C SER A 418 14.16 -17.89 25.57
N VAL A 419 13.43 -17.57 24.49
CA VAL A 419 12.88 -18.56 23.56
C VAL A 419 14.00 -19.03 22.64
N HIS A 420 14.24 -20.34 22.66
CA HIS A 420 15.16 -21.02 21.75
C HIS A 420 14.37 -21.80 20.71
N LEU A 421 14.86 -21.78 19.46
CA LEU A 421 14.26 -22.51 18.36
C LEU A 421 15.00 -23.82 18.12
N ALA A 422 14.25 -24.91 17.98
CA ALA A 422 14.70 -26.22 17.58
C ALA A 422 15.16 -26.23 16.13
N THR A 423 15.83 -27.30 15.74
CA THR A 423 16.30 -27.47 14.36
C THR A 423 15.14 -27.80 13.42
N LEU A 424 15.03 -27.07 12.31
CA LEU A 424 14.02 -27.32 11.28
C LEU A 424 14.35 -28.61 10.52
N GLY A 425 13.38 -29.51 10.39
CA GLY A 425 13.50 -30.75 9.63
C GLY A 425 12.33 -30.96 8.67
N ASN A 426 12.29 -32.16 8.06
CA ASN A 426 11.19 -32.58 7.20
C ASN A 426 10.62 -33.93 7.67
N ARG A 427 9.63 -34.48 6.95
CA ARG A 427 9.03 -35.77 7.31
C ARG A 427 10.01 -36.95 7.30
N THR A 428 11.04 -36.90 6.44
CA THR A 428 12.09 -37.93 6.42
C THR A 428 12.93 -37.85 7.68
N THR A 429 13.29 -36.63 8.10
CA THR A 429 13.97 -36.39 9.38
C THR A 429 13.10 -36.85 10.54
N TRP A 430 11.79 -36.57 10.51
CA TRP A 430 10.87 -37.01 11.56
C TRP A 430 10.83 -38.53 11.70
N ALA A 431 10.75 -39.26 10.59
CA ALA A 431 10.84 -40.72 10.61
C ALA A 431 12.17 -41.23 11.17
N ALA A 432 13.28 -40.55 10.89
CA ALA A 432 14.60 -40.87 11.44
C ALA A 432 14.73 -40.55 12.95
N LEU A 433 13.97 -39.56 13.46
CA LEU A 433 13.94 -39.21 14.88
C LEU A 433 13.23 -40.27 15.74
N ILE A 434 12.29 -41.03 15.17
CA ILE A 434 11.51 -42.02 15.92
C ILE A 434 12.40 -43.08 16.62
N PRO A 435 13.36 -43.74 15.94
CA PRO A 435 14.32 -44.62 16.61
C PRO A 435 15.12 -43.92 17.72
N GLU A 436 15.48 -42.64 17.55
CA GLU A 436 16.21 -41.87 18.57
C GLU A 436 15.34 -41.59 19.80
N VAL A 437 14.06 -41.28 19.60
CA VAL A 437 13.08 -41.12 20.68
C VAL A 437 12.92 -42.43 21.45
N ILE A 438 12.76 -43.56 20.75
CA ILE A 438 12.68 -44.90 21.37
C ILE A 438 13.94 -45.18 22.18
N ALA A 439 15.11 -44.99 21.60
CA ALA A 439 16.40 -45.21 22.24
C ALA A 439 16.58 -44.36 23.51
N THR A 440 16.24 -43.07 23.41
CA THR A 440 16.36 -42.11 24.51
C THR A 440 15.40 -42.44 25.66
N VAL A 441 14.12 -42.71 25.35
CA VAL A 441 13.10 -43.03 26.37
C VAL A 441 13.33 -44.42 26.97
N ALA A 442 13.82 -45.38 26.19
CA ALA A 442 14.13 -46.73 26.66
C ALA A 442 15.53 -46.84 27.29
N GLN A 443 16.34 -45.79 27.27
CA GLN A 443 17.73 -45.75 27.74
C GLN A 443 18.59 -46.85 27.12
N LYS A 444 18.50 -47.02 25.79
CA LYS A 444 19.24 -48.02 25.01
C LYS A 444 19.89 -47.37 23.78
N PRO A 445 20.87 -48.02 23.13
CA PRO A 445 21.41 -47.57 21.84
C PRO A 445 20.31 -47.49 20.76
N VAL A 446 20.51 -46.61 19.77
CA VAL A 446 19.58 -46.46 18.64
C VAL A 446 19.53 -47.74 17.81
N ASP A 447 18.34 -48.32 17.68
CA ASP A 447 18.04 -49.46 16.83
C ASP A 447 17.01 -49.04 15.77
N THR A 448 17.46 -48.94 14.52
CA THR A 448 16.60 -48.53 13.40
C THR A 448 15.58 -49.59 13.00
N SER A 449 15.67 -50.80 13.57
CA SER A 449 14.69 -51.87 13.34
C SER A 449 13.47 -51.81 14.27
N ASP A 450 13.50 -50.94 15.29
CA ASP A 450 12.35 -50.69 16.14
C ASP A 450 11.28 -49.88 15.40
N ALA A 451 10.05 -50.38 15.39
CA ALA A 451 8.89 -49.72 14.81
C ALA A 451 8.00 -49.14 15.92
N ILE A 452 7.64 -47.86 15.81
CA ILE A 452 6.73 -47.21 16.76
C ILE A 452 5.29 -47.66 16.53
N GLU A 453 4.59 -47.99 17.62
CA GLU A 453 3.15 -48.23 17.60
C GLU A 453 2.37 -47.03 18.12
N GLU A 454 2.88 -46.33 19.13
CA GLU A 454 2.28 -45.12 19.67
C GLU A 454 3.33 -44.22 20.34
N LEU A 455 3.28 -42.92 20.03
CA LEU A 455 3.96 -41.87 20.79
C LEU A 455 2.91 -41.08 21.60
N CYS A 456 2.78 -41.37 22.89
CA CYS A 456 1.81 -40.72 23.75
C CYS A 456 2.48 -39.66 24.65
N PHE A 457 2.12 -38.40 24.46
CA PHE A 457 2.50 -37.29 25.35
C PHE A 457 1.47 -37.15 26.47
N VAL A 458 1.91 -37.32 27.72
CA VAL A 458 1.03 -37.52 28.87
C VAL A 458 1.15 -36.39 29.89
N GLY A 459 0.11 -35.56 29.96
CA GLY A 459 -0.14 -34.58 31.02
C GLY A 459 -0.98 -35.16 32.15
N ASP A 460 -0.81 -34.62 33.36
CA ASP A 460 -1.65 -34.90 34.55
C ASP A 460 -1.86 -36.39 34.88
N GLY A 461 -0.87 -37.23 34.55
CA GLY A 461 -0.89 -38.67 34.78
C GLY A 461 -1.93 -39.44 33.96
N CYS A 462 -2.41 -38.89 32.84
CA CYS A 462 -3.48 -39.47 32.03
C CYS A 462 -3.06 -40.66 31.13
N PHE A 463 -2.24 -41.57 31.64
CA PHE A 463 -1.74 -42.74 30.92
C PHE A 463 -2.83 -43.67 30.38
N ALA A 464 -3.98 -43.74 31.05
CA ALA A 464 -5.09 -44.59 30.65
C ALA A 464 -5.81 -44.08 29.39
N ALA A 465 -5.60 -42.81 29.02
CA ALA A 465 -6.21 -42.19 27.85
C ALA A 465 -5.36 -42.32 26.58
N CYS A 466 -4.14 -42.88 26.68
CA CYS A 466 -3.37 -43.28 25.50
C CYS A 466 -4.14 -44.40 24.77
N LEU A 467 -4.19 -44.34 23.45
CA LEU A 467 -4.98 -45.23 22.60
C LEU A 467 -4.35 -46.62 22.42
N ASN A 468 -3.07 -46.77 22.79
CA ASN A 468 -2.28 -48.00 22.63
C ASN A 468 -2.44 -48.57 21.19
N GLU A 469 -2.55 -49.90 21.07
CA GLU A 469 -2.54 -50.74 19.87
C GLU A 469 -3.46 -50.30 18.70
N THR A 470 -4.37 -49.35 18.92
CA THR A 470 -5.29 -48.82 17.90
C THR A 470 -4.72 -47.62 17.12
N ALA A 471 -3.62 -47.00 17.57
CA ALA A 471 -3.06 -45.79 16.96
C ALA A 471 -2.20 -46.03 15.70
N SER A 472 -1.81 -47.29 15.39
CA SER A 472 -1.00 -47.68 14.21
C SER A 472 0.13 -46.70 13.85
N GLY A 473 1.02 -46.39 14.81
CA GLY A 473 2.17 -45.51 14.61
C GLY A 473 1.87 -44.02 14.81
N GLY A 474 0.70 -43.66 15.34
CA GLY A 474 0.27 -42.29 15.58
C GLY A 474 0.81 -41.64 16.86
N THR A 475 0.73 -40.31 16.91
CA THR A 475 1.01 -39.49 18.09
C THR A 475 -0.29 -39.13 18.79
N THR A 476 -0.31 -39.20 20.13
CA THR A 476 -1.48 -38.81 20.93
C THR A 476 -1.09 -37.84 22.04
N TYR A 477 -1.96 -36.87 22.31
CA TYR A 477 -1.83 -35.92 23.41
C TYR A 477 -2.90 -36.23 24.45
N THR A 478 -2.48 -36.42 25.70
CA THR A 478 -3.40 -36.70 26.82
C THR A 478 -3.17 -35.70 27.95
N TYR A 479 -4.24 -35.23 28.57
CA TYR A 479 -4.23 -34.24 29.64
C TYR A 479 -5.52 -34.31 30.44
N ARG A 480 -5.58 -33.69 31.62
CA ARG A 480 -6.78 -33.72 32.46
C ARG A 480 -7.53 -32.39 32.40
N ARG A 481 -8.83 -32.48 32.10
CA ARG A 481 -9.75 -31.33 32.00
C ARG A 481 -11.01 -31.64 32.78
N GLY A 482 -11.37 -30.79 33.74
CA GLY A 482 -12.57 -31.01 34.56
C GLY A 482 -12.61 -32.37 35.24
N GLY A 483 -11.45 -32.89 35.63
CA GLY A 483 -11.32 -34.16 36.36
C GLY A 483 -11.25 -35.40 35.47
N GLU A 484 -11.54 -35.25 34.17
CA GLU A 484 -11.50 -36.32 33.19
C GLU A 484 -10.21 -36.31 32.39
N CYS A 485 -9.65 -37.49 32.13
CA CYS A 485 -8.54 -37.62 31.19
C CYS A 485 -9.07 -37.57 29.77
N VAL A 486 -8.62 -36.56 29.02
CA VAL A 486 -8.95 -36.35 27.62
C VAL A 486 -7.81 -36.86 26.75
N THR A 487 -8.16 -37.42 25.58
CA THR A 487 -7.21 -37.85 24.56
C THR A 487 -7.50 -37.14 23.24
N THR A 488 -6.44 -36.70 22.57
CA THR A 488 -6.50 -36.09 21.24
C THR A 488 -5.48 -36.76 20.34
N ILE A 489 -5.94 -37.27 19.20
CA ILE A 489 -5.07 -37.80 18.14
C ILE A 489 -4.42 -36.61 17.43
N ASP A 490 -3.11 -36.71 17.16
CA ASP A 490 -2.41 -35.69 16.41
C ASP A 490 -2.87 -35.64 14.95
N THR A 491 -3.73 -34.67 14.66
CA THR A 491 -4.11 -34.29 13.28
C THR A 491 -3.33 -33.08 12.78
N VAL A 492 -2.62 -32.39 13.67
CA VAL A 492 -1.94 -31.14 13.37
C VAL A 492 -0.70 -31.41 12.53
N THR A 493 0.22 -32.24 13.04
CA THR A 493 1.51 -32.46 12.39
C THR A 493 1.37 -33.19 11.05
N VAL A 494 0.32 -34.00 10.91
CA VAL A 494 -0.02 -34.77 9.70
C VAL A 494 -0.35 -33.87 8.50
N SER A 495 -0.82 -32.64 8.74
CA SER A 495 -1.20 -31.70 7.67
C SER A 495 -0.05 -30.80 7.20
N LEU A 496 1.08 -30.79 7.92
CA LEU A 496 2.19 -29.87 7.69
C LEU A 496 3.23 -30.43 6.72
N ASN A 497 3.86 -29.54 5.97
CA ASN A 497 4.94 -29.88 5.02
C ASN A 497 6.30 -30.01 5.73
N GLU A 498 6.54 -29.19 6.75
CA GLU A 498 7.80 -29.10 7.48
C GLU A 498 7.54 -29.11 9.00
N LEU A 499 8.35 -29.87 9.74
CA LEU A 499 8.25 -30.00 11.20
C LEU A 499 9.61 -29.69 11.82
N TYR A 500 9.61 -29.25 13.08
CA TYR A 500 10.83 -29.21 13.86
C TYR A 500 11.09 -30.58 14.45
N VAL A 501 12.27 -31.11 14.17
CA VAL A 501 12.61 -32.50 14.43
C VAL A 501 13.83 -32.53 15.34
N ASP A 502 13.58 -32.43 16.64
CA ASP A 502 14.62 -32.31 17.65
C ASP A 502 14.17 -32.98 18.96
N LEU A 503 15.04 -33.80 19.57
CA LEU A 503 14.78 -34.41 20.88
C LEU A 503 14.57 -33.36 21.98
N ALA A 504 15.16 -32.17 21.82
CA ALA A 504 14.95 -31.05 22.74
C ALA A 504 13.47 -30.66 22.86
N CYS A 505 12.65 -30.91 21.82
CA CYS A 505 11.22 -30.66 21.87
C CYS A 505 10.47 -31.49 22.92
N LEU A 506 11.01 -32.64 23.35
CA LEU A 506 10.41 -33.44 24.41
C LEU A 506 10.62 -32.84 25.80
N GLY A 507 11.57 -31.91 25.96
CA GLY A 507 11.92 -31.29 27.25
C GLY A 507 12.27 -32.34 28.32
N LEU A 508 13.04 -33.36 27.94
CA LEU A 508 13.42 -34.42 28.87
C LEU A 508 14.29 -33.84 30.00
N GLY A 509 13.87 -34.06 31.24
CA GLY A 509 14.51 -33.57 32.46
C GLY A 509 14.04 -32.19 32.92
N THR A 510 13.19 -31.49 32.16
CA THR A 510 12.83 -30.08 32.45
C THR A 510 11.39 -29.88 32.93
N GLY A 511 10.52 -30.89 32.85
CA GLY A 511 9.10 -30.79 33.20
C GLY A 511 8.56 -31.91 34.09
N THR A 512 7.25 -31.83 34.40
CA THR A 512 6.53 -32.75 35.29
C THR A 512 5.59 -33.72 34.56
N SER A 513 5.56 -33.64 33.23
CA SER A 513 4.74 -34.52 32.38
C SER A 513 5.54 -35.75 31.96
N HIS A 514 4.93 -36.64 31.18
CA HIS A 514 5.55 -37.89 30.77
C HIS A 514 5.47 -38.07 29.25
N VAL A 515 6.43 -38.81 28.70
CA VAL A 515 6.37 -39.33 27.32
C VAL A 515 6.34 -40.84 27.40
N ARG A 516 5.25 -41.45 26.92
CA ARG A 516 5.14 -42.91 26.78
C ARG A 516 5.38 -43.28 25.33
N VAL A 517 6.29 -44.22 25.13
CA VAL A 517 6.60 -44.79 23.81
C VAL A 517 6.24 -46.28 23.85
N THR A 518 5.40 -46.71 22.92
CA THR A 518 5.09 -48.12 22.66
C THR A 518 5.66 -48.48 21.30
N TYR A 519 6.48 -49.53 21.25
CA TYR A 519 7.19 -49.94 20.03
C TYR A 519 7.35 -51.47 19.94
N ILE A 520 7.52 -51.97 18.73
CA ILE A 520 7.82 -53.37 18.42
C ILE A 520 9.26 -53.45 17.89
N ASN A 521 10.07 -54.34 18.45
CA ASN A 521 11.42 -54.59 17.94
C ASN A 521 11.44 -55.56 16.75
N SER A 522 12.60 -55.76 16.14
CA SER A 522 12.79 -56.72 15.03
C SER A 522 12.41 -58.17 15.33
N ALA A 523 12.35 -58.56 16.62
CA ALA A 523 11.89 -59.87 17.06
C ALA A 523 10.37 -59.97 17.22
N GLY A 524 9.62 -58.91 16.92
CA GLY A 524 8.17 -58.84 17.10
C GLY A 524 7.74 -58.65 18.56
N ILE A 525 8.67 -58.33 19.46
CA ILE A 525 8.38 -58.13 20.89
C ILE A 525 7.95 -56.67 21.11
N ARG A 526 6.74 -56.52 21.61
CA ARG A 526 6.20 -55.23 22.03
C ARG A 526 6.80 -54.79 23.36
N SER A 527 7.17 -53.52 23.46
CA SER A 527 7.67 -52.89 24.67
C SER A 527 7.05 -51.50 24.86
N THR A 528 6.68 -51.20 26.09
CA THR A 528 6.27 -49.85 26.51
C THR A 528 7.31 -49.27 27.47
N ARG A 529 7.72 -48.03 27.23
CA ARG A 529 8.66 -47.28 28.07
C ARG A 529 8.13 -45.88 28.32
N VAL A 530 8.50 -45.31 29.47
CA VAL A 530 8.02 -44.00 29.90
C VAL A 530 9.20 -43.17 30.39
N ALA A 531 9.36 -41.98 29.81
CA ALA A 531 10.20 -40.94 30.38
C ALA A 531 9.34 -40.09 31.32
N SER A 532 9.73 -40.03 32.60
CA SER A 532 8.86 -39.49 33.65
C SER A 532 9.00 -37.99 33.93
N THR A 533 9.96 -37.33 33.28
CA THR A 533 10.27 -35.90 33.42
C THR A 533 10.35 -35.30 32.02
N ALA A 534 9.22 -34.88 31.49
CA ALA A 534 9.11 -34.31 30.15
C ALA A 534 8.31 -33.01 30.17
N ALA A 535 8.39 -32.24 29.09
CA ALA A 535 7.56 -31.06 28.88
C ALA A 535 6.07 -31.42 28.76
N SER A 536 5.20 -30.43 28.98
CA SER A 536 3.75 -30.62 28.83
C SER A 536 3.40 -30.98 27.37
N PRO A 537 2.33 -31.76 27.13
CA PRO A 537 1.93 -32.15 25.78
C PRO A 537 1.76 -30.96 24.83
N MET A 538 1.22 -29.84 25.33
CA MET A 538 1.02 -28.62 24.56
C MET A 538 2.35 -27.91 24.23
N ALA A 539 3.32 -27.89 25.14
CA ALA A 539 4.64 -27.33 24.87
C ALA A 539 5.42 -28.18 23.85
N ILE A 540 5.28 -29.51 23.92
CA ILE A 540 5.85 -30.43 22.92
C ILE A 540 5.24 -30.14 21.54
N LEU A 541 3.92 -29.99 21.43
CA LEU A 541 3.24 -29.62 20.18
C LEU A 541 3.73 -28.26 19.64
N ALA A 542 3.83 -27.25 20.51
CA ALA A 542 4.34 -25.93 20.14
C ALA A 542 5.79 -26.01 19.61
N CYS A 543 6.61 -26.91 20.16
CA CYS A 543 7.96 -27.14 19.65
C CYS A 543 7.96 -27.85 18.30
N ILE A 544 7.22 -28.95 18.14
CA ILE A 544 7.21 -29.73 16.88
C ILE A 544 6.70 -28.88 15.70
N VAL A 545 5.70 -28.02 15.93
CA VAL A 545 5.10 -27.22 14.87
C VAL A 545 5.75 -25.83 14.74
N GLY A 546 6.07 -25.17 15.85
CA GLY A 546 6.59 -23.80 15.87
C GLY A 546 8.12 -23.73 16.02
N GLY A 547 8.74 -24.75 16.58
CA GLY A 547 10.17 -24.81 16.88
C GLY A 547 10.51 -24.33 18.28
N ARG A 548 9.55 -23.82 19.06
CA ARG A 548 9.82 -23.30 20.41
C ARG A 548 10.19 -24.41 21.39
N ILE A 549 11.47 -24.52 21.75
CA ILE A 549 11.96 -25.49 22.73
C ILE A 549 11.29 -25.22 24.07
N PRO A 550 10.71 -26.24 24.74
CA PRO A 550 10.05 -26.04 26.03
C PRO A 550 11.02 -25.52 27.10
N ASN A 551 10.70 -24.36 27.67
CA ASN A 551 11.51 -23.72 28.72
C ASN A 551 10.64 -23.33 29.93
N GLY A 552 9.82 -24.26 30.42
CA GLY A 552 8.88 -24.01 31.53
C GLY A 552 7.58 -23.28 31.13
N ASP A 553 7.38 -23.01 29.83
CA ASP A 553 6.15 -22.43 29.30
C ASP A 553 4.93 -23.33 29.61
N SER A 554 3.89 -22.73 30.20
CA SER A 554 2.61 -23.39 30.45
C SER A 554 1.59 -22.94 29.41
N PHE A 555 1.06 -23.89 28.63
CA PHE A 555 0.00 -23.66 27.66
C PHE A 555 -1.31 -24.26 28.19
N PRO A 556 -2.45 -23.56 28.05
CA PRO A 556 -3.75 -24.08 28.48
C PRO A 556 -4.17 -25.28 27.63
N SER A 557 -5.03 -26.15 28.16
CA SER A 557 -5.43 -27.37 27.47
C SER A 557 -6.23 -27.12 26.20
N ASN A 558 -6.92 -25.98 26.06
CA ASN A 558 -7.57 -25.60 24.80
C ASN A 558 -6.59 -25.20 23.69
N PHE A 559 -5.28 -25.10 23.98
CA PHE A 559 -4.29 -24.84 22.94
C PHE A 559 -4.37 -25.89 21.82
N ILE A 560 -4.50 -27.17 22.17
CA ILE A 560 -4.66 -28.23 21.17
C ILE A 560 -5.99 -28.13 20.42
N ASP A 561 -7.08 -27.71 21.10
CA ASP A 561 -8.38 -27.49 20.46
C ASP A 561 -8.32 -26.33 19.45
N MET A 562 -7.52 -25.30 19.74
CA MET A 562 -7.30 -24.16 18.82
C MET A 562 -6.44 -24.58 17.63
N VAL A 563 -5.32 -25.28 17.87
CA VAL A 563 -4.39 -25.65 16.80
C VAL A 563 -4.99 -26.74 15.87
N SER A 564 -5.73 -27.71 16.42
CA SER A 564 -6.35 -28.80 15.66
C SER A 564 -7.49 -28.37 14.73
N ARG A 565 -8.14 -27.23 15.01
CA ARG A 565 -9.16 -26.65 14.11
C ARG A 565 -8.56 -26.02 12.85
N GLY A 566 -7.24 -25.81 12.84
CA GLY A 566 -6.58 -25.01 11.82
C GLY A 566 -6.62 -23.52 12.15
N THR A 567 -5.95 -22.75 11.31
CA THR A 567 -5.73 -21.32 11.51
C THR A 567 -6.97 -20.47 11.22
N GLU A 568 -7.75 -20.80 10.17
CA GLU A 568 -8.88 -20.00 9.66
C GLU A 568 -8.56 -18.50 9.49
N VAL A 569 -7.31 -18.16 9.20
CA VAL A 569 -6.83 -16.78 9.05
C VAL A 569 -6.09 -16.55 7.74
N SER A 570 -6.12 -15.31 7.27
CA SER A 570 -5.41 -14.82 6.10
C SER A 570 -4.62 -13.58 6.44
N LEU A 571 -3.45 -13.42 5.84
CA LEU A 571 -2.74 -12.15 5.81
C LEU A 571 -3.24 -11.33 4.62
N VAL A 572 -3.83 -10.18 4.92
CA VAL A 572 -4.24 -9.19 3.95
C VAL A 572 -3.14 -8.14 3.87
N VAL A 573 -2.53 -8.00 2.69
CA VAL A 573 -1.52 -6.98 2.40
C VAL A 573 -2.11 -6.03 1.39
N THR A 574 -2.46 -4.83 1.85
CA THR A 574 -2.91 -3.75 0.96
C THR A 574 -1.77 -2.78 0.76
N SER A 575 -1.30 -2.70 -0.49
CA SER A 575 -0.23 -1.80 -0.91
C SER A 575 -0.79 -0.68 -1.79
N SER A 576 -0.30 0.53 -1.57
CA SER A 576 -0.54 1.71 -2.38
C SER A 576 0.81 2.24 -2.82
N ASN A 577 0.93 2.59 -4.10
CA ASN A 577 2.16 3.18 -4.66
C ASN A 577 2.14 4.71 -4.65
N GLY A 578 1.12 5.31 -4.00
CA GLY A 578 0.94 6.76 -3.87
C GLY A 578 0.31 7.40 -5.12
N SER A 579 0.47 8.71 -5.26
CA SER A 579 -0.14 9.46 -6.36
C SER A 579 0.53 9.32 -7.73
N GLU A 580 1.57 8.49 -7.92
CA GLU A 580 2.21 8.34 -9.23
C GLU A 580 1.20 7.98 -10.33
N ALA A 581 0.35 6.98 -10.06
CA ALA A 581 -0.71 6.59 -10.99
C ALA A 581 -1.74 7.72 -11.18
N ILE A 582 -2.09 8.44 -10.12
CA ILE A 582 -3.07 9.54 -10.16
C ILE A 582 -2.55 10.70 -11.02
N MET A 583 -1.31 11.12 -10.80
CA MET A 583 -0.70 12.21 -11.55
C MET A 583 -0.44 11.82 -13.00
N LEU A 584 -0.02 10.58 -13.26
CA LEU A 584 0.08 10.07 -14.63
C LEU A 584 -1.28 10.13 -15.33
N ASN A 585 -2.34 9.65 -14.67
CA ASN A 585 -3.72 9.69 -15.20
C ASN A 585 -4.18 11.13 -15.46
N PHE A 586 -3.82 12.08 -14.59
CA PHE A 586 -4.19 13.49 -14.73
C PHE A 586 -3.45 14.17 -15.89
N ILE A 587 -2.13 13.98 -16.00
CA ILE A 587 -1.29 14.47 -17.10
C ILE A 587 -1.82 13.90 -18.44
N ALA A 588 -2.14 12.60 -18.44
CA ALA A 588 -2.70 11.88 -19.57
C ALA A 588 -4.06 12.48 -20.02
N LEU A 589 -4.95 12.78 -19.07
CA LEU A 589 -6.27 13.39 -19.34
C LEU A 589 -6.14 14.80 -19.93
N ILE A 590 -5.31 15.67 -19.33
CA ILE A 590 -5.07 17.02 -19.85
C ILE A 590 -4.46 16.96 -21.25
N SER A 591 -3.49 16.06 -21.46
CA SER A 591 -2.88 15.87 -22.77
C SER A 591 -3.91 15.44 -23.82
N LEU A 592 -4.82 14.51 -23.47
CA LEU A 592 -5.88 14.04 -24.37
C LEU A 592 -6.84 15.18 -24.73
N LEU A 593 -7.32 15.94 -23.74
CA LEU A 593 -8.18 17.10 -23.96
C LEU A 593 -7.50 18.14 -24.85
N GLY A 594 -6.21 18.39 -24.62
CA GLY A 594 -5.42 19.30 -25.47
C GLY A 594 -5.27 18.81 -26.91
N TYR A 595 -5.15 17.50 -27.15
CA TYR A 595 -5.12 16.94 -28.50
C TYR A 595 -6.50 16.92 -29.18
N ILE A 596 -7.59 16.77 -28.43
CA ILE A 596 -8.96 16.95 -28.95
C ILE A 596 -9.18 18.41 -29.35
N PHE A 597 -8.77 19.35 -28.50
CA PHE A 597 -8.77 20.78 -28.80
C PHE A 597 -7.97 21.06 -30.07
N TYR A 598 -6.77 20.50 -30.18
CA TYR A 598 -5.92 20.65 -31.37
C TYR A 598 -6.58 20.14 -32.65
N LEU A 599 -7.20 18.95 -32.60
CA LEU A 599 -7.98 18.39 -33.71
C LEU A 599 -9.11 19.32 -34.13
N LEU A 600 -9.91 19.81 -33.16
CA LEU A 600 -11.03 20.70 -33.43
C LEU A 600 -10.57 21.97 -34.18
N TRP A 601 -9.46 22.58 -33.73
CA TRP A 601 -8.94 23.78 -34.39
C TRP A 601 -8.31 23.51 -35.75
N ILE A 602 -7.74 22.34 -35.99
CA ILE A 602 -7.34 21.93 -37.34
C ILE A 602 -8.55 21.86 -38.26
N VAL A 603 -9.64 21.21 -37.82
CA VAL A 603 -10.88 21.10 -38.61
C VAL A 603 -11.47 22.49 -38.89
N LEU A 604 -11.61 23.33 -37.87
CA LEU A 604 -12.13 24.70 -38.01
C LEU A 604 -11.25 25.56 -38.93
N TYR A 605 -9.93 25.46 -38.81
CA TYR A 605 -9.00 26.18 -39.68
C TYR A 605 -9.14 25.74 -41.13
N LEU A 606 -9.22 24.43 -41.39
CA LEU A 606 -9.42 23.88 -42.73
C LEU A 606 -10.75 24.34 -43.34
N VAL A 607 -11.85 24.29 -42.57
CA VAL A 607 -13.18 24.74 -43.00
C VAL A 607 -13.17 26.23 -43.32
N LYS A 608 -12.61 27.08 -42.43
CA LYS A 608 -12.53 28.54 -42.64
C LYS A 608 -11.69 28.87 -43.87
N THR A 609 -10.55 28.20 -44.02
CA THR A 609 -9.62 28.42 -45.13
C THR A 609 -10.25 28.02 -46.46
N ASP A 610 -10.91 26.86 -46.53
CA ASP A 610 -11.60 26.39 -47.73
C ASP A 610 -12.79 27.30 -48.10
N ALA A 611 -13.59 27.74 -47.13
CA ALA A 611 -14.66 28.72 -47.34
C ALA A 611 -14.13 30.04 -47.91
N TRP A 612 -12.99 30.54 -47.40
CA TRP A 612 -12.35 31.75 -47.90
C TRP A 612 -11.86 31.60 -49.35
N ILE A 613 -11.18 30.50 -49.70
CA ILE A 613 -10.75 30.22 -51.08
C ILE A 613 -11.94 30.14 -52.04
N ARG A 614 -13.05 29.54 -51.60
CA ARG A 614 -14.26 29.40 -52.43
C ARG A 614 -14.90 30.76 -52.76
N ARG A 615 -14.80 31.74 -51.87
CA ARG A 615 -15.33 33.11 -52.06
C ARG A 615 -14.50 34.00 -52.99
N LEU A 616 -13.22 33.66 -53.24
CA LEU A 616 -12.34 34.46 -54.11
C LEU A 616 -12.63 34.21 -55.62
N PRO A 617 -12.58 35.26 -56.47
CA PRO A 617 -12.79 35.12 -57.92
C PRO A 617 -11.75 34.19 -58.58
N PRO A 618 -12.09 33.51 -59.68
CA PRO A 618 -11.21 32.57 -60.37
C PRO A 618 -10.15 33.33 -61.20
N THR A 619 -9.12 33.84 -60.53
CA THR A 619 -7.95 34.52 -61.15
C THR A 619 -6.71 33.62 -61.11
N GLU A 620 -5.67 33.94 -61.89
CA GLU A 620 -4.39 33.21 -61.91
C GLU A 620 -3.72 33.16 -60.50
N HIS A 621 -3.94 34.19 -59.69
CA HIS A 621 -3.49 34.29 -58.29
C HIS A 621 -4.10 33.22 -57.36
N LYS A 622 -5.26 32.66 -57.71
CA LYS A 622 -5.94 31.62 -56.90
C LYS A 622 -5.15 30.30 -56.85
N MET A 623 -4.35 30.00 -57.88
CA MET A 623 -3.50 28.81 -57.88
C MET A 623 -2.27 28.96 -56.97
N GLN A 624 -1.63 30.14 -56.97
CA GLN A 624 -0.52 30.47 -56.05
C GLN A 624 -0.99 30.42 -54.59
N LEU A 625 -2.18 30.93 -54.31
CA LEU A 625 -2.78 30.92 -52.97
C LEU A 625 -3.04 29.49 -52.46
N ARG A 626 -3.61 28.62 -53.30
CA ARG A 626 -3.79 27.19 -53.00
C ARG A 626 -2.46 26.46 -52.79
N PHE A 627 -1.43 26.79 -53.58
CA PHE A 627 -0.09 26.22 -53.42
C PHE A 627 0.56 26.66 -52.09
N SER A 628 0.48 27.95 -51.74
CA SER A 628 0.95 28.47 -50.45
C SER A 628 0.30 27.79 -49.25
N MET A 629 -1.00 27.49 -49.34
CA MET A 629 -1.72 26.77 -48.30
C MET A 629 -1.33 25.31 -48.19
N ALA A 630 -1.18 24.60 -49.32
CA ALA A 630 -0.70 23.22 -49.32
C ALA A 630 0.75 23.11 -48.81
N LYS A 631 1.57 24.12 -49.10
CA LYS A 631 2.94 24.28 -48.60
C LYS A 631 2.97 24.68 -47.12
N CYS A 632 1.91 25.30 -46.61
CA CYS A 632 1.78 25.64 -45.21
C CYS A 632 1.41 24.40 -44.40
N ASN A 633 2.31 23.96 -43.51
CA ASN A 633 1.98 22.89 -42.58
C ASN A 633 0.89 23.36 -41.59
N VAL A 634 -0.35 22.92 -41.81
CA VAL A 634 -1.53 23.23 -40.98
C VAL A 634 -1.27 22.95 -39.51
N SER A 635 -0.50 21.90 -39.22
CA SER A 635 -0.09 21.54 -37.87
C SER A 635 0.66 22.68 -37.18
N SER A 636 1.62 23.28 -37.88
CA SER A 636 2.41 24.41 -37.38
C SER A 636 1.60 25.69 -37.29
N VAL A 637 0.62 25.89 -38.18
CA VAL A 637 -0.29 27.05 -38.12
C VAL A 637 -1.12 27.03 -36.84
N VAL A 638 -1.85 25.94 -36.62
CA VAL A 638 -2.72 25.80 -35.44
C VAL A 638 -1.89 25.82 -34.15
N TRP A 639 -0.71 25.19 -34.16
CA TRP A 639 0.21 25.23 -33.03
C TRP A 639 0.65 26.66 -32.68
N MET A 640 1.00 27.47 -33.69
CA MET A 640 1.45 28.85 -33.47
C MET A 640 0.31 29.81 -33.09
N ILE A 641 -0.91 29.62 -33.62
CA ILE A 641 -2.09 30.41 -33.24
C ILE A 641 -2.47 30.14 -31.78
N HIS A 642 -2.55 28.87 -31.37
CA HIS A 642 -2.97 28.44 -30.03
C HIS A 642 -1.79 28.07 -29.12
N ARG A 643 -0.69 28.80 -29.28
CA ARG A 643 0.62 28.47 -28.73
C ARG A 643 0.67 28.16 -27.24
N ASN A 644 -0.04 28.92 -26.42
CA ASN A 644 0.00 28.73 -24.96
C ASN A 644 -0.58 27.37 -24.57
N SER A 645 -1.77 27.03 -25.08
CA SER A 645 -2.43 25.75 -24.82
C SER A 645 -1.62 24.57 -25.39
N MET A 646 -1.06 24.73 -26.59
CA MET A 646 -0.28 23.67 -27.22
C MET A 646 1.08 23.45 -26.55
N ARG A 647 1.70 24.50 -25.98
CA ARG A 647 2.91 24.36 -25.18
C ARG A 647 2.67 23.54 -23.91
N ILE A 648 1.58 23.82 -23.18
CA ILE A 648 1.23 23.08 -21.98
C ILE A 648 0.93 21.62 -22.33
N THR A 649 0.06 21.40 -23.32
CA THR A 649 -0.33 20.05 -23.78
C THR A 649 0.88 19.24 -24.26
N GLY A 650 1.71 19.83 -25.12
CA GLY A 650 2.89 19.17 -25.66
C GLY A 650 3.95 18.87 -24.60
N PHE A 651 4.13 19.77 -23.63
CA PHE A 651 5.08 19.57 -22.54
C PHE A 651 4.63 18.45 -21.59
N LEU A 652 3.36 18.46 -21.18
CA LEU A 652 2.78 17.39 -20.37
C LEU A 652 2.82 16.05 -21.09
N GLY A 653 2.50 16.04 -22.39
CA GLY A 653 2.63 14.84 -23.23
C GLY A 653 4.07 14.33 -23.33
N LEU A 654 5.06 15.23 -23.39
CA LEU A 654 6.49 14.88 -23.41
C LEU A 654 6.92 14.21 -22.10
N VAL A 655 6.52 14.77 -20.95
CA VAL A 655 6.81 14.19 -19.64
C VAL A 655 6.16 12.81 -19.51
N ALA A 656 4.89 12.67 -19.89
CA ALA A 656 4.18 11.39 -19.86
C ALA A 656 4.85 10.32 -20.74
N TRP A 657 5.26 10.70 -21.96
CA TRP A 657 6.02 9.80 -22.83
C TRP A 657 7.34 9.37 -22.19
N HIS A 658 8.06 10.31 -21.57
CA HIS A 658 9.32 10.00 -20.94
C HIS A 658 9.14 8.98 -19.81
N VAL A 659 8.16 9.20 -18.93
CA VAL A 659 7.79 8.26 -17.85
C VAL A 659 7.47 6.87 -18.42
N GLY A 660 6.60 6.78 -19.41
CA GLY A 660 6.16 5.49 -19.95
C GLY A 660 7.21 4.74 -20.77
N ALA A 661 8.11 5.46 -21.43
CA ALA A 661 9.14 4.85 -22.27
C ALA A 661 10.43 4.52 -21.50
N SER A 662 10.76 5.27 -20.44
CA SER A 662 11.83 4.91 -19.49
C SER A 662 11.32 4.02 -18.33
N ASP A 663 10.03 3.71 -18.27
CA ASP A 663 9.41 2.91 -17.20
C ASP A 663 9.71 3.47 -15.79
N CYS A 664 9.71 4.81 -15.65
CA CYS A 664 10.02 5.48 -14.39
C CYS A 664 8.85 5.37 -13.41
N HIS A 665 8.91 4.41 -12.49
CA HIS A 665 7.89 4.23 -11.46
C HIS A 665 8.50 3.77 -10.13
N CYS A 666 7.80 4.06 -9.05
CA CYS A 666 8.11 3.56 -7.72
C CYS A 666 6.93 2.73 -7.19
N ASN A 667 7.22 1.53 -6.71
CA ASN A 667 6.21 0.61 -6.22
C ASN A 667 6.74 -0.27 -5.09
N TRP A 668 5.81 -0.90 -4.38
CA TRP A 668 6.15 -2.04 -3.53
C TRP A 668 6.56 -3.23 -4.39
N ASN A 669 7.72 -3.81 -4.13
CA ASN A 669 8.12 -5.06 -4.76
C ASN A 669 7.09 -6.14 -4.38
N SER A 670 6.27 -6.56 -5.35
CA SER A 670 5.23 -7.57 -5.17
C SER A 670 5.87 -8.95 -5.04
N SER A 671 6.32 -9.29 -3.83
CA SER A 671 6.63 -10.67 -3.49
C SER A 671 5.32 -11.38 -3.15
N SER A 672 4.99 -12.47 -3.86
CA SER A 672 3.94 -13.40 -3.42
C SER A 672 4.36 -14.15 -2.15
N ASP A 673 5.65 -14.12 -1.81
CA ASP A 673 6.20 -14.72 -0.63
C ASP A 673 6.21 -13.73 0.54
N VAL A 674 5.32 -13.97 1.51
CA VAL A 674 5.12 -13.16 2.72
C VAL A 674 6.24 -13.28 3.75
N ARG A 675 7.22 -14.16 3.49
CA ARG A 675 8.45 -14.35 4.28
C ARG A 675 9.47 -13.25 4.07
N ILE A 676 9.43 -12.59 2.90
CA ILE A 676 10.40 -11.57 2.51
C ILE A 676 9.90 -10.21 2.97
N ASP A 677 10.79 -9.42 3.57
CA ASP A 677 10.45 -8.06 3.97
C ASP A 677 10.08 -7.21 2.74
N PRO A 678 8.95 -6.48 2.78
CA PRO A 678 8.57 -5.62 1.67
C PRO A 678 9.52 -4.44 1.54
N ILE A 679 9.96 -4.19 0.30
CA ILE A 679 10.81 -3.07 -0.07
C ILE A 679 10.04 -2.19 -1.05
N TYR A 680 9.87 -0.93 -0.71
CA TYR A 680 9.42 0.08 -1.66
C TYR A 680 10.62 0.53 -2.51
N GLY A 681 10.57 0.24 -3.80
CA GLY A 681 11.66 0.46 -4.74
C GLY A 681 11.23 1.31 -5.92
N CYS A 682 12.20 1.95 -6.57
CA CYS A 682 11.99 2.69 -7.80
C CYS A 682 12.75 2.00 -8.94
N SER A 683 12.06 1.77 -10.05
CA SER A 683 12.60 1.18 -11.28
C SER A 683 12.65 2.21 -12.41
N ASN A 684 13.63 2.07 -13.28
CA ASN A 684 13.82 2.91 -14.46
C ASN A 684 14.78 2.24 -15.46
N ASP A 685 14.46 2.33 -16.74
CA ASP A 685 15.27 1.98 -17.90
C ASP A 685 15.60 3.25 -18.71
N PRO A 686 16.75 3.91 -18.45
CA PRO A 686 17.17 5.11 -19.18
C PRO A 686 17.31 4.92 -20.69
N THR A 687 17.44 3.67 -21.14
CA THR A 687 17.54 3.30 -22.57
C THR A 687 16.21 2.83 -23.15
N GLY A 688 15.13 2.84 -22.37
CA GLY A 688 13.84 2.29 -22.75
C GLY A 688 13.25 2.92 -24.01
N HIS A 689 13.61 4.17 -24.30
CA HIS A 689 13.29 4.89 -25.54
C HIS A 689 13.83 4.22 -26.83
N PHE A 690 14.80 3.31 -26.72
CA PHE A 690 15.42 2.58 -27.83
C PHE A 690 15.09 1.09 -27.82
N ARG A 691 14.30 0.62 -26.84
CA ARG A 691 14.10 -0.81 -26.54
C ARG A 691 13.51 -1.61 -27.70
N ASN A 692 12.60 -1.01 -28.46
CA ASN A 692 11.94 -1.68 -29.59
C ASN A 692 11.51 -0.69 -30.68
N PHE A 693 11.10 -1.21 -31.83
CA PHE A 693 10.67 -0.40 -32.99
C PHE A 693 9.49 0.53 -32.67
N SER A 694 8.58 0.14 -31.77
CA SER A 694 7.48 1.01 -31.34
C SER A 694 7.99 2.23 -30.55
N GLU A 695 9.00 2.06 -29.69
CA GLU A 695 9.61 3.18 -28.95
C GLU A 695 10.38 4.13 -29.88
N TRP A 696 10.99 3.61 -30.95
CA TRP A 696 11.58 4.45 -32.00
C TRP A 696 10.54 5.32 -32.73
N ILE A 697 9.37 4.77 -33.07
CA ILE A 697 8.27 5.54 -33.68
C ILE A 697 7.77 6.62 -32.71
N ARG A 698 7.67 6.30 -31.41
CA ARG A 698 7.28 7.25 -30.37
C ARG A 698 8.31 8.37 -30.23
N LEU A 699 9.60 8.04 -30.18
CA LEU A 699 10.68 9.02 -30.12
C LEU A 699 10.66 9.97 -31.32
N LEU A 700 10.46 9.47 -32.54
CA LEU A 700 10.31 10.31 -33.73
C LEU A 700 9.09 11.24 -33.67
N SER A 701 7.97 10.73 -33.13
CA SER A 701 6.75 11.51 -32.96
C SER A 701 6.94 12.63 -31.94
N TYR A 702 7.59 12.34 -30.81
CA TYR A 702 7.88 13.32 -29.76
C TYR A 702 9.04 14.27 -30.12
N ALA A 703 9.94 13.90 -31.04
CA ALA A 703 10.94 14.81 -31.58
C ALA A 703 10.26 16.00 -32.28
N TRP A 704 9.16 15.78 -32.99
CA TRP A 704 8.39 16.88 -33.57
C TRP A 704 7.74 17.76 -32.50
N VAL A 705 7.17 17.15 -31.45
CA VAL A 705 6.56 17.90 -30.33
C VAL A 705 7.62 18.75 -29.63
N PHE A 706 8.80 18.19 -29.37
CA PHE A 706 9.93 18.92 -28.79
C PHE A 706 10.39 20.09 -29.69
N PHE A 707 10.46 19.88 -31.00
CA PHE A 707 10.71 20.96 -31.97
C PHE A 707 9.68 22.08 -31.84
N ALA A 708 8.40 21.72 -31.74
CA ALA A 708 7.28 22.63 -31.62
C ALA A 708 7.28 23.42 -30.30
N LEU A 709 7.72 22.80 -29.20
CA LEU A 709 7.86 23.42 -27.89
C LEU A 709 9.01 24.44 -27.87
N VAL A 710 10.19 24.04 -28.36
CA VAL A 710 11.44 24.74 -28.11
C VAL A 710 11.82 25.70 -29.24
N TYR A 711 11.63 25.33 -30.52
CA TYR A 711 12.28 26.01 -31.64
C TYR A 711 11.36 26.50 -32.77
N MET A 712 10.10 26.07 -32.84
CA MET A 712 9.21 26.40 -33.96
C MET A 712 9.01 27.90 -34.20
N ASP A 713 9.06 28.74 -33.17
CA ASP A 713 8.99 30.20 -33.30
C ASP A 713 10.32 30.88 -33.64
N LEU A 714 11.43 30.21 -33.35
CA LEU A 714 12.77 30.73 -33.61
C LEU A 714 13.21 30.45 -35.06
N MET A 715 12.43 29.64 -35.79
CA MET A 715 12.75 29.19 -37.14
C MET A 715 11.61 29.51 -38.14
N PRO A 716 11.15 30.77 -38.25
CA PRO A 716 10.11 31.12 -39.23
C PRO A 716 10.57 30.78 -40.65
N GLY A 717 9.70 30.21 -41.47
CA GLY A 717 10.03 29.85 -42.86
C GLY A 717 10.76 28.52 -43.07
N ILE A 718 11.26 27.85 -42.02
CA ILE A 718 12.02 26.59 -42.19
C ILE A 718 11.20 25.47 -42.85
N GLY A 719 9.88 25.45 -42.62
CA GLY A 719 8.95 24.50 -43.22
C GLY A 719 8.67 24.73 -44.72
N SER A 720 9.26 25.77 -45.34
CA SER A 720 9.12 26.03 -46.78
C SER A 720 9.93 25.05 -47.65
N ASN A 721 10.87 24.32 -47.06
CA ASN A 721 11.74 23.35 -47.72
C ASN A 721 11.79 22.05 -46.90
N LEU A 722 11.46 20.92 -47.51
CA LEU A 722 11.43 19.63 -46.83
C LEU A 722 12.80 19.20 -46.29
N LYS A 723 13.89 19.41 -47.05
CA LYS A 723 15.25 19.05 -46.62
C LYS A 723 15.71 19.92 -45.45
N GLY A 724 15.43 21.23 -45.55
CA GLY A 724 15.67 22.19 -44.47
C GLY A 724 14.91 21.83 -43.20
N TYR A 725 13.62 21.54 -43.34
CA TYR A 725 12.73 21.15 -42.25
C TYR A 725 13.17 19.84 -41.58
N ALA A 726 13.45 18.79 -42.36
CA ALA A 726 13.91 17.50 -41.82
C ALA A 726 15.23 17.65 -41.06
N THR A 727 16.20 18.39 -41.62
CA THR A 727 17.49 18.64 -40.95
C THR A 727 17.31 19.42 -39.65
N ALA A 728 16.45 20.42 -39.64
CA ALA A 728 16.13 21.19 -38.45
C ALA A 728 15.48 20.30 -37.38
N VAL A 729 14.50 19.45 -37.71
CA VAL A 729 13.86 18.54 -36.75
C VAL A 729 14.85 17.50 -36.22
N ILE A 730 15.72 16.94 -37.06
CA ILE A 730 16.73 15.96 -36.63
C ILE A 730 17.74 16.61 -35.67
N MET A 731 18.34 17.72 -36.07
CA MET A 731 19.41 18.37 -35.31
C MET A 731 18.87 19.10 -34.07
N LEU A 732 17.77 19.83 -34.18
CA LEU A 732 17.27 20.63 -33.05
C LEU A 732 16.36 19.83 -32.13
N SER A 733 15.94 18.62 -32.51
CA SER A 733 14.95 17.90 -31.72
C SER A 733 15.20 16.42 -31.57
N LEU A 734 15.37 15.63 -32.63
CA LEU A 734 15.59 14.18 -32.45
C LEU A 734 16.87 13.88 -31.65
N LEU A 735 18.01 14.46 -32.06
CA LEU A 735 19.28 14.24 -31.36
C LEU A 735 19.26 14.79 -29.92
N PRO A 736 18.83 16.04 -29.66
CA PRO A 736 18.78 16.55 -28.31
C PRO A 736 17.74 15.85 -27.43
N LEU A 737 16.58 15.47 -27.98
CA LEU A 737 15.55 14.74 -27.23
C LEU A 737 16.07 13.36 -26.79
N ALA A 738 16.71 12.62 -27.71
CA ALA A 738 17.32 11.32 -27.41
C ALA A 738 18.41 11.42 -26.33
N LEU A 739 19.31 12.40 -26.46
CA LEU A 739 20.38 12.63 -25.50
C LEU A 739 19.84 13.04 -24.11
N TRP A 740 18.96 14.05 -24.07
CA TRP A 740 18.44 14.55 -22.81
C TRP A 740 17.48 13.56 -22.14
N ALA A 741 16.75 12.76 -22.89
CA ALA A 741 15.94 11.68 -22.32
C ALA A 741 16.84 10.68 -21.58
N TYR A 742 17.93 10.22 -22.21
CA TYR A 742 18.90 9.34 -21.52
C TYR A 742 19.49 9.99 -20.25
N VAL A 743 19.95 11.24 -20.35
CA VAL A 743 20.54 11.97 -19.22
C VAL A 743 19.53 12.16 -18.08
N ILE A 744 18.30 12.55 -18.38
CA ILE A 744 17.24 12.71 -17.37
C ILE A 744 16.88 11.37 -16.73
N GLY A 745 16.85 10.28 -17.51
CA GLY A 745 16.68 8.92 -16.99
C GLY A 745 17.77 8.56 -15.97
N GLU A 746 19.04 8.77 -16.31
CA GLU A 746 20.14 8.52 -15.36
C GLU A 746 20.08 9.42 -14.12
N LEU A 747 19.74 10.70 -14.28
CA LEU A 747 19.55 11.61 -13.15
C LEU A 747 18.38 11.20 -12.25
N TRP A 748 17.31 10.66 -12.83
CA TRP A 748 16.17 10.14 -12.06
C TRP A 748 16.59 8.92 -11.23
N ARG A 749 17.37 8.02 -11.82
CA ARG A 749 17.95 6.86 -11.12
C ARG A 749 18.85 7.29 -9.97
N LEU A 750 19.73 8.27 -10.17
CA LEU A 750 20.56 8.85 -9.11
C LEU A 750 19.71 9.49 -7.99
N ARG A 751 18.63 10.18 -8.36
CA ARG A 751 17.66 10.75 -7.43
C ARG A 751 16.96 9.68 -6.57
N ALA A 752 16.73 8.48 -7.09
CA ALA A 752 16.23 7.35 -6.30
C ALA A 752 17.27 6.75 -5.33
N GLN A 753 18.57 6.95 -5.57
CA GLN A 753 19.65 6.42 -4.73
C GLN A 753 20.10 7.39 -3.63
N TRP A 754 19.93 8.70 -3.83
CA TRP A 754 20.39 9.72 -2.89
C TRP A 754 19.31 10.08 -1.86
N SER A 755 19.57 9.79 -0.58
CA SER A 755 18.64 10.00 0.54
C SER A 755 18.06 11.41 0.68
N TRP A 756 18.76 12.45 0.20
CA TRP A 756 18.30 13.83 0.24
C TRP A 756 17.43 14.25 -0.96
N LEU A 757 17.32 13.40 -1.99
CA LEU A 757 16.44 13.61 -3.15
C LEU A 757 15.30 12.60 -3.22
N THR A 758 15.39 11.49 -2.49
CA THR A 758 14.36 10.42 -2.47
C THR A 758 13.00 10.92 -2.00
N TRP A 759 12.95 11.95 -1.15
CA TRP A 759 11.70 12.55 -0.66
C TRP A 759 10.90 13.31 -1.73
N MET A 760 11.56 13.83 -2.78
CA MET A 760 10.90 14.66 -3.79
C MET A 760 9.93 13.82 -4.62
N HIS A 761 8.86 14.33 -5.20
CA HIS A 761 8.02 13.49 -6.08
C HIS A 761 8.74 13.13 -7.40
N SER A 762 8.65 11.88 -7.86
CA SER A 762 9.29 11.38 -9.09
C SER A 762 8.91 12.20 -10.34
N GLN A 763 7.62 12.44 -10.55
CA GLN A 763 7.10 13.22 -11.66
C GLN A 763 7.42 14.72 -11.55
N LEU A 764 7.43 15.30 -10.34
CA LEU A 764 7.88 16.68 -10.15
C LEU A 764 9.34 16.85 -10.59
N PHE A 765 10.21 15.90 -10.23
CA PHE A 765 11.60 15.90 -10.68
C PHE A 765 11.70 15.91 -12.20
N LEU A 766 10.97 15.02 -12.88
CA LEU A 766 10.96 14.96 -14.35
C LEU A 766 10.43 16.26 -14.97
N ILE A 767 9.36 16.83 -14.44
CA ILE A 767 8.80 18.11 -14.89
C ILE A 767 9.84 19.23 -14.78
N LEU A 768 10.51 19.37 -13.63
CA LEU A 768 11.48 20.44 -13.41
C LEU A 768 12.69 20.31 -14.35
N PHE A 769 13.21 19.10 -14.54
CA PHE A 769 14.36 18.86 -15.42
C PHE A 769 14.02 19.05 -16.90
N TRP A 770 12.86 18.56 -17.37
CA TRP A 770 12.42 18.84 -18.74
C TRP A 770 12.17 20.33 -19.00
N LEU A 771 11.66 21.06 -18.01
CA LEU A 771 11.49 22.50 -18.09
C LEU A 771 12.86 23.20 -18.15
N ALA A 772 13.81 22.79 -17.31
CA ALA A 772 15.18 23.30 -17.35
C ALA A 772 15.86 23.04 -18.69
N VAL A 773 15.69 21.85 -19.28
CA VAL A 773 16.19 21.53 -20.64
C VAL A 773 15.55 22.46 -21.67
N CYS A 774 14.23 22.62 -21.67
CA CYS A 774 13.54 23.50 -22.62
C CYS A 774 14.02 24.96 -22.51
N VAL A 775 14.21 25.47 -21.29
CA VAL A 775 14.72 26.83 -21.05
C VAL A 775 16.18 26.95 -21.49
N THR A 776 17.02 25.99 -21.13
CA THR A 776 18.44 25.97 -21.48
C THR A 776 18.63 25.95 -23.00
N MET A 777 17.84 25.13 -23.69
CA MET A 777 17.85 25.02 -25.16
C MET A 777 17.44 26.32 -25.87
N ARG A 778 16.66 27.18 -25.21
CA ARG A 778 16.32 28.53 -25.71
C ARG A 778 17.29 29.63 -25.23
N SER A 779 18.20 29.31 -24.33
CA SER A 779 19.12 30.28 -23.72
C SER A 779 20.34 30.56 -24.61
N ARG A 780 21.18 31.51 -24.21
CA ARG A 780 22.46 31.78 -24.89
C ARG A 780 23.49 30.66 -24.70
N VAL A 781 23.29 29.75 -23.76
CA VAL A 781 24.22 28.64 -23.48
C VAL A 781 24.32 27.69 -24.68
N THR A 782 23.22 27.47 -25.39
CA THR A 782 23.19 26.61 -26.59
C THR A 782 23.55 27.34 -27.88
N LEU A 783 23.98 28.60 -27.82
CA LEU A 783 24.36 29.38 -29.01
C LEU A 783 25.43 28.70 -29.88
N PRO A 784 26.50 28.05 -29.34
CA PRO A 784 27.46 27.32 -30.17
C PRO A 784 26.80 26.18 -30.97
N TYR A 785 25.87 25.46 -30.34
CA TYR A 785 25.09 24.41 -30.99
C TYR A 785 24.17 24.98 -32.07
N MET A 786 23.49 26.09 -31.79
CA MET A 786 22.64 26.78 -32.77
C MET A 786 23.43 27.27 -33.98
N ARG A 787 24.68 27.73 -33.80
CA ARG A 787 25.59 28.09 -34.90
C ARG A 787 25.97 26.89 -35.76
N LEU A 788 26.19 25.72 -35.16
CA LEU A 788 26.42 24.49 -35.90
C LEU A 788 25.20 24.09 -36.74
N VAL A 789 24.00 24.21 -36.17
CA VAL A 789 22.76 23.94 -36.91
C VAL A 789 22.58 24.94 -38.05
N ASP A 790 22.79 26.24 -37.80
CA ASP A 790 22.75 27.26 -38.85
C ASP A 790 23.72 26.94 -39.99
N TRP A 791 24.94 26.49 -39.66
CA TRP A 791 25.93 26.08 -40.64
C TRP A 791 25.48 24.85 -41.45
N CYS A 792 24.90 23.84 -40.80
CA CYS A 792 24.35 22.67 -41.47
C CYS A 792 23.20 23.05 -42.43
N LEU A 793 22.28 23.90 -41.97
CA LEU A 793 21.19 24.44 -42.79
C LEU A 793 21.72 25.24 -43.98
N TYR A 794 22.80 26.00 -43.79
CA TYR A 794 23.48 26.73 -44.86
C TYR A 794 24.06 25.77 -45.92
N ARG A 795 24.68 24.66 -45.50
CA ARG A 795 25.27 23.66 -46.40
C ARG A 795 24.24 22.95 -47.28
N ILE A 796 23.04 22.71 -46.78
CA ILE A 796 21.94 22.08 -47.55
C ILE A 796 21.13 23.07 -48.39
N GLY A 797 21.57 24.33 -48.49
CA GLY A 797 20.96 25.34 -49.35
C GLY A 797 19.81 26.12 -48.71
N MET A 798 19.76 26.25 -47.38
CA MET A 798 18.88 27.22 -46.70
C MET A 798 19.62 28.53 -46.43
N ARG A 799 18.91 29.66 -46.45
CA ARG A 799 19.43 31.00 -46.16
C ARG A 799 18.46 31.77 -45.27
N LYS A 800 18.99 32.69 -44.45
CA LYS A 800 18.20 33.64 -43.66
C LYS A 800 17.94 34.88 -44.50
N GLN A 801 16.69 35.13 -44.86
CA GLN A 801 16.24 36.32 -45.58
C GLN A 801 15.86 37.41 -44.58
N SER A 802 16.49 38.57 -44.68
CA SER A 802 16.18 39.74 -43.86
C SER A 802 14.84 40.37 -44.28
N ILE A 803 14.01 40.72 -43.30
CA ILE A 803 12.77 41.47 -43.52
C ILE A 803 13.07 42.96 -43.35
N ASP A 804 12.58 43.81 -44.26
CA ASP A 804 12.76 45.26 -44.20
C ASP A 804 12.40 45.82 -42.82
N ARG A 805 13.30 46.68 -42.31
CA ARG A 805 13.13 47.41 -41.04
C ARG A 805 11.82 48.18 -40.97
N LYS A 806 11.32 48.67 -42.12
CA LYS A 806 10.07 49.44 -42.22
C LYS A 806 8.81 48.56 -42.35
N SER A 807 8.96 47.27 -42.63
CA SER A 807 7.82 46.37 -42.79
C SER A 807 7.19 46.01 -41.43
N PRO A 808 5.87 46.20 -41.24
CA PRO A 808 5.18 45.76 -40.04
C PRO A 808 5.25 44.24 -39.82
N PHE A 809 5.55 43.45 -40.85
CA PHE A 809 5.77 42.01 -40.68
C PHE A 809 7.04 41.68 -39.88
N ARG A 810 8.00 42.61 -39.78
CA ARG A 810 9.24 42.41 -38.99
C ARG A 810 8.96 42.27 -37.49
N THR A 811 7.97 42.98 -36.96
CA THR A 811 7.58 42.87 -35.55
C THR A 811 6.81 41.58 -35.28
N LEU A 812 6.04 41.11 -36.27
CA LEU A 812 5.21 39.90 -36.16
C LEU A 812 5.99 38.59 -36.37
N ILE A 813 6.94 38.56 -37.31
CA ILE A 813 7.68 37.35 -37.71
C ILE A 813 9.07 37.29 -37.07
N GLY A 814 9.72 38.45 -36.88
CA GLY A 814 11.10 38.58 -36.44
C GLY A 814 12.00 39.25 -37.49
N THR A 815 13.29 39.30 -37.21
CA THR A 815 14.26 40.02 -38.07
C THR A 815 14.54 39.35 -39.41
N HIS A 816 14.27 38.04 -39.51
CA HIS A 816 14.53 37.23 -40.69
C HIS A 816 13.61 36.02 -40.74
N PHE A 817 13.52 35.39 -41.91
CA PHE A 817 12.91 34.07 -42.09
C PHE A 817 13.80 33.16 -42.96
N TRP A 818 13.64 31.85 -42.82
CA TRP A 818 14.40 30.86 -43.59
C TRP A 818 13.76 30.61 -44.95
N THR A 819 14.59 30.65 -46.00
CA THR A 819 14.18 30.44 -47.39
C THR A 819 15.21 29.57 -48.13
N PRO A 820 14.84 28.81 -49.17
CA PRO A 820 15.81 28.17 -50.05
C PRO A 820 16.77 29.18 -50.68
N ALA A 821 18.03 28.80 -50.88
CA ALA A 821 19.05 29.65 -51.48
C ALA A 821 18.68 30.15 -52.89
N ALA A 822 17.88 29.37 -53.64
CA ALA A 822 17.36 29.76 -54.94
C ALA A 822 16.34 30.92 -54.89
N LEU A 823 15.73 31.17 -53.73
CA LEU A 823 14.74 32.23 -53.50
C LEU A 823 15.30 33.36 -52.62
N PHE A 824 16.58 33.28 -52.24
CA PHE A 824 17.24 34.28 -51.41
C PHE A 824 17.55 35.53 -52.22
N ARG A 825 17.32 36.69 -51.60
CA ARG A 825 17.67 38.00 -52.14
C ARG A 825 18.63 38.70 -51.17
N PRO A 826 19.70 39.34 -51.67
CA PRO A 826 20.67 40.03 -50.83
C PRO A 826 20.09 41.29 -50.15
N GLU A 827 19.01 41.85 -50.71
CA GLU A 827 18.33 43.02 -50.17
C GLU A 827 17.27 42.65 -49.11
N ASP A 828 17.01 43.58 -48.20
CA ASP A 828 15.91 43.50 -47.24
C ASP A 828 14.57 43.51 -47.99
N ILE A 829 13.69 42.53 -47.74
CA ILE A 829 12.44 42.40 -48.50
C ILE A 829 11.21 42.91 -47.72
N ALA A 830 10.31 43.59 -48.44
CA ALA A 830 9.01 44.00 -47.92
C ALA A 830 7.92 42.92 -48.09
N TYR A 831 8.08 42.03 -49.07
CA TYR A 831 7.15 40.95 -49.39
C TYR A 831 7.51 39.67 -48.65
N VAL A 832 6.58 39.09 -47.89
CA VAL A 832 6.79 37.86 -47.13
C VAL A 832 5.98 36.72 -47.73
N PRO A 833 6.51 35.49 -47.83
CA PRO A 833 5.75 34.34 -48.31
C PRO A 833 4.53 34.06 -47.43
N MET A 834 3.39 33.82 -48.05
CA MET A 834 2.12 33.56 -47.37
C MET A 834 2.21 32.35 -46.43
N SER A 835 2.96 31.29 -46.78
CA SER A 835 3.12 30.13 -45.88
C SER A 835 3.84 30.45 -44.56
N VAL A 836 4.57 31.57 -44.49
CA VAL A 836 5.17 32.09 -43.26
C VAL A 836 4.17 32.96 -42.51
N LEU A 837 3.47 33.86 -43.21
CA LEU A 837 2.45 34.72 -42.61
C LEU A 837 1.31 33.92 -41.96
N LEU A 838 0.86 32.83 -42.59
CA LEU A 838 -0.18 31.97 -42.05
C LEU A 838 0.20 31.30 -40.72
N LYS A 839 1.50 31.21 -40.39
CA LYS A 839 2.00 30.65 -39.13
C LYS A 839 2.17 31.71 -38.04
N THR A 840 1.86 32.97 -38.34
CA THR A 840 2.04 34.10 -37.43
C THR A 840 0.73 34.41 -36.72
N LYS A 841 0.79 34.55 -35.39
CA LYS A 841 -0.39 34.85 -34.58
C LYS A 841 -0.93 36.24 -34.92
N GLY A 842 -2.25 36.37 -35.09
CA GLY A 842 -2.92 37.64 -35.34
C GLY A 842 -3.12 38.02 -36.82
N ILE A 843 -2.69 37.18 -37.76
CA ILE A 843 -2.99 37.37 -39.19
C ILE A 843 -4.42 36.93 -39.50
N VAL A 844 -5.21 37.84 -40.07
CA VAL A 844 -6.59 37.57 -40.51
C VAL A 844 -6.58 37.28 -42.02
N LEU A 845 -6.99 36.06 -42.40
CA LEU A 845 -7.01 35.60 -43.80
C LEU A 845 -7.78 36.54 -44.73
N GLU A 846 -8.92 37.05 -44.24
CA GLU A 846 -9.84 37.91 -44.99
C GLU A 846 -9.22 39.27 -45.36
N ASN A 847 -8.13 39.67 -44.70
CA ASN A 847 -7.42 40.92 -44.94
C ASN A 847 -6.34 40.80 -46.02
N ILE A 848 -6.16 39.62 -46.63
CA ILE A 848 -5.23 39.40 -47.73
C ILE A 848 -5.99 39.52 -49.05
N VAL A 849 -5.75 40.59 -49.80
CA VAL A 849 -6.31 40.80 -51.14
C VAL A 849 -5.19 41.31 -52.04
N ASP A 850 -5.07 40.73 -53.24
CA ASP A 850 -4.09 41.12 -54.28
C ASP A 850 -2.68 41.41 -53.74
N HIS A 851 -1.98 40.36 -53.30
CA HIS A 851 -0.64 40.40 -52.70
C HIS A 851 -0.44 41.44 -51.58
N THR A 852 -1.52 41.96 -50.98
CA THR A 852 -1.49 43.04 -49.99
C THR A 852 -2.26 42.64 -48.73
N TYR A 853 -1.70 42.91 -47.55
CA TYR A 853 -2.34 42.74 -46.24
C TYR A 853 -2.83 44.07 -45.70
N PHE A 854 -4.13 44.17 -45.46
CA PHE A 854 -4.77 45.36 -44.93
C PHE A 854 -4.87 45.28 -43.40
N THR A 855 -4.22 46.20 -42.68
CA THR A 855 -4.37 46.31 -41.22
C THR A 855 -5.64 47.08 -40.89
N TYR A 856 -6.54 46.51 -40.08
CA TYR A 856 -7.78 47.20 -39.64
C TYR A 856 -7.45 48.55 -38.98
N GLY A 857 -8.07 49.63 -39.47
CA GLY A 857 -7.82 51.02 -39.04
C GLY A 857 -7.96 52.11 -40.11
N VAL A 858 -8.37 51.77 -41.34
CA VAL A 858 -8.80 52.75 -42.36
C VAL A 858 -10.30 52.56 -42.54
N ASP A 859 -11.06 53.63 -42.33
CA ASP A 859 -12.53 53.68 -42.33
C ASP A 859 -13.18 52.88 -43.45
N THR A 860 -14.23 52.13 -43.10
CA THR A 860 -15.09 51.41 -44.05
C THR A 860 -15.92 52.32 -44.96
N ASP A 861 -15.79 53.65 -44.85
CA ASP A 861 -16.53 54.66 -45.61
C ASP A 861 -15.66 55.56 -46.50
N LEU A 862 -14.38 55.22 -46.73
CA LEU A 862 -13.57 55.88 -47.77
C LEU A 862 -13.47 54.98 -49.00
N ASP A 863 -14.02 55.50 -50.09
CA ASP A 863 -14.06 55.03 -51.47
C ASP A 863 -13.12 53.88 -51.90
N ASP A 864 -13.68 53.08 -52.81
CA ASP A 864 -13.17 51.96 -53.62
C ASP A 864 -11.77 52.15 -54.29
N GLU A 865 -11.12 53.29 -54.09
CA GLU A 865 -9.79 53.65 -54.61
C GLU A 865 -8.64 52.91 -53.90
N SER A 866 -8.78 52.57 -52.61
CA SER A 866 -7.72 51.90 -51.82
C SER A 866 -7.57 50.39 -52.11
N ARG A 867 -8.53 49.80 -52.83
CA ARG A 867 -8.52 48.41 -53.33
C ARG A 867 -8.05 48.29 -54.78
N LYS A 868 -7.61 49.38 -55.41
CA LYS A 868 -7.05 49.32 -56.76
C LYS A 868 -5.83 48.39 -56.79
N PRO A 869 -5.69 47.55 -57.84
CA PRO A 869 -4.57 46.65 -57.97
C PRO A 869 -3.26 47.44 -57.96
N ARG A 870 -2.39 47.15 -56.98
CA ARG A 870 -1.03 47.68 -56.96
C ARG A 870 -0.25 47.00 -58.06
N THR A 871 0.61 47.74 -58.75
CA THR A 871 1.61 47.15 -59.62
C THR A 871 2.64 46.40 -58.76
N HIS A 872 2.46 45.10 -58.66
CA HIS A 872 3.41 44.22 -57.96
C HIS A 872 4.64 43.97 -58.83
N PRO A 873 5.84 43.82 -58.25
CA PRO A 873 7.02 43.45 -59.01
C PRO A 873 6.82 42.13 -59.76
N ASP A 874 7.25 42.05 -61.03
CA ASP A 874 7.06 40.87 -61.90
C ASP A 874 7.53 39.56 -61.25
N TRP A 875 8.56 39.64 -60.41
CA TRP A 875 9.07 38.47 -59.71
C TRP A 875 8.07 37.88 -58.71
N VAL A 876 7.22 38.69 -58.08
CA VAL A 876 6.17 38.23 -57.14
C VAL A 876 5.12 37.42 -57.89
N LEU A 877 4.73 37.91 -59.06
CA LEU A 877 3.75 37.28 -59.93
C LEU A 877 4.28 35.99 -60.58
N ALA A 878 5.60 35.91 -60.80
CA ALA A 878 6.26 34.72 -61.37
C ALA A 878 6.59 33.61 -60.36
N GLN A 879 6.46 33.84 -59.05
CA GLN A 879 6.74 32.81 -58.03
C GLN A 879 5.60 31.78 -57.92
N PRO A 880 5.91 30.51 -57.58
CA PRO A 880 4.89 29.49 -57.30
C PRO A 880 4.14 29.76 -55.99
N GLU A 881 4.78 30.43 -55.04
CA GLU A 881 4.22 30.78 -53.74
C GLU A 881 3.67 32.20 -53.77
N TYR A 882 2.50 32.41 -53.17
CA TYR A 882 1.89 33.72 -52.95
C TYR A 882 2.69 34.53 -51.92
N TYR A 883 3.21 35.70 -52.29
CA TYR A 883 3.91 36.63 -51.39
C TYR A 883 3.03 37.83 -51.06
N VAL A 884 3.11 38.37 -49.84
CA VAL A 884 2.25 39.45 -49.39
C VAL A 884 3.09 40.60 -48.82
N CYS A 885 2.77 41.84 -49.15
CA CYS A 885 3.28 43.05 -48.49
C CYS A 885 2.18 43.71 -47.65
N VAL A 886 2.53 44.60 -46.72
CA VAL A 886 1.52 45.40 -45.99
C VAL A 886 1.07 46.58 -46.86
N ALA A 887 -0.23 46.89 -46.85
CA ALA A 887 -0.73 48.15 -47.39
C ALA A 887 -0.13 49.31 -46.57
N THR A 888 0.85 50.00 -47.14
CA THR A 888 1.41 51.26 -46.61
C THR A 888 0.67 52.44 -47.16
#